data_AF-A0A9P6QTF7-F1
#
_entry.id   AF-A0A9P6QTF7-F1
#
_cell.length_a   1.000
_cell.length_b   1.000
_cell.length_c   1.000
_cell.angle_alpha   90.00
_cell.angle_beta   90.00
_cell.angle_gamma   90.00
#
_symmetry.space_group_name_H-M   'P 1'
#
loop_
_entity.id
_entity.type
_entity.pdbx_description
1 polymer ?
#
loop_
_entity_poly.entity_id
_entity_poly.type
_entity_poly.pdbx_seq_one_letter_code
_entity_poly.pdbx_strand_id
1 'polypeptide(L)'
;MKPVLKSGVTPFKSPVQFKSPLRTPIRPTISDSVDAAGTVHKCGPDSNGAGKGQNSTASIPGVQSSGSKKVSTKRLSLHPMARTAPTAPTPSYVQHATAVQSNAPISYSPVFNMQAEGGRANLRDTLGTPRRLTAQELVDHGLPDGALSMTFEKAQHYRFDSWDVDDAYQELLSRGAKADLLSRAWLLNHYGQVVWKLACYARTWPEHFISSAPEPSMWFSPAKVLDQLAYRYEREVNRAERPALRKIVEGDEPAGKHMVLVIASISKVDQISNAGAAAQENPRRILVSDGWYSIPAVLDPCLTRAVERGKLKVGSKVHVCRAKLSGAESGVAILELAGAGSESTTVSIALQANSTRLARWDTKLGFQRSPLIWTKRLRSIVPEGGLVPGLDVVVLRKYPVLYLETLEDGVTKIKRTVKEESRAVDAHQEKIQQRYQDMVREVEKEFASEMDVEGRPSSRVQEEIMMRAQDIQTETATRNVVPLFNIRVGNYRHGDSCDDDDMDENGRVQEALITFWHDDHSHYQEGHRVRLTALMSKKLSREYGFEDVIQLAGTRMTTVKEMPTEPDTMLLTSYRPRTVTPCAEVGSLFPGAEVDLALVILAVDESTIHSNKAYFVVTDETRRLLLVEHQLSLLLIEDGNRALPSFLKAMNRILMANARFRTRDHKLDLDIVSSTQSYTQVTTAASLNSGGNISGAGWPSYAQASLRRLNDTFNETEKNRQEGQGEETCFELMDRANAILRELRPSL
;
A
#
# COMPACT_ATOMS: atom_id res chain seq x y z
N MET A 1 -59.05 -18.63 11.48
CA MET A 1 -58.60 -18.50 12.88
C MET A 1 -57.09 -18.71 12.92
N LYS A 2 -56.34 -17.93 13.72
CA LYS A 2 -54.87 -18.07 13.90
C LYS A 2 -54.55 -18.87 15.16
N PRO A 3 -53.43 -19.61 15.18
CA PRO A 3 -52.47 -19.61 16.29
C PRO A 3 -51.09 -19.16 15.79
N VAL A 4 -50.42 -18.12 16.30
CA VAL A 4 -49.82 -17.98 17.64
C VAL A 4 -48.69 -19.00 17.88
N LEU A 5 -47.47 -18.61 17.54
CA LEU A 5 -46.21 -19.24 17.98
C LEU A 5 -45.78 -18.62 19.32
N LYS A 6 -45.38 -19.46 20.28
CA LYS A 6 -44.80 -19.04 21.56
C LYS A 6 -43.28 -19.22 21.58
N SER A 7 -42.64 -18.39 22.39
CA SER A 7 -41.20 -18.34 22.63
C SER A 7 -40.68 -19.54 23.44
N GLY A 8 -39.42 -19.91 23.21
CA GLY A 8 -38.65 -20.86 24.01
C GLY A 8 -37.21 -20.38 24.19
N VAL A 9 -36.90 -19.83 25.36
CA VAL A 9 -35.54 -19.39 25.74
C VAL A 9 -34.83 -20.55 26.44
N THR A 10 -33.57 -20.80 26.08
CA THR A 10 -32.69 -21.75 26.79
C THR A 10 -31.52 -20.99 27.45
N PRO A 11 -31.08 -21.39 28.66
CA PRO A 11 -30.11 -20.61 29.44
C PRO A 11 -28.65 -20.93 29.07
N PHE A 12 -27.82 -19.89 28.98
CA PHE A 12 -26.37 -20.02 28.78
C PHE A 12 -25.67 -20.58 30.03
N LYS A 13 -24.74 -21.53 29.82
CA LYS A 13 -23.82 -22.01 30.86
C LYS A 13 -22.68 -21.01 31.08
N SER A 14 -22.24 -20.89 32.32
CA SER A 14 -21.12 -20.04 32.75
C SER A 14 -19.76 -20.57 32.30
N PRO A 15 -18.82 -19.70 31.87
CA PRO A 15 -17.43 -20.11 31.61
C PRO A 15 -16.59 -20.17 32.89
N VAL A 16 -15.65 -21.12 32.92
CA VAL A 16 -14.77 -21.44 34.05
C VAL A 16 -13.66 -20.38 34.22
N GLN A 17 -13.36 -20.02 35.47
CA GLN A 17 -12.22 -19.15 35.80
C GLN A 17 -10.89 -19.91 35.68
N PHE A 18 -9.99 -19.47 34.78
CA PHE A 18 -8.57 -19.81 34.85
C PHE A 18 -7.77 -18.65 35.45
N LYS A 19 -6.99 -18.94 36.51
CA LYS A 19 -6.12 -17.97 37.18
C LYS A 19 -4.76 -17.91 36.48
N SER A 20 -4.38 -16.73 35.99
CA SER A 20 -3.04 -16.48 35.45
C SER A 20 -2.04 -16.14 36.58
N PRO A 21 -0.84 -16.73 36.62
CA PRO A 21 0.18 -16.34 37.59
C PRO A 21 0.88 -15.03 37.21
N LEU A 22 1.08 -14.16 38.19
CA LEU A 22 1.84 -12.92 38.06
C LEU A 22 3.34 -13.21 37.85
N ARG A 23 3.97 -12.58 36.86
CA ARG A 23 5.43 -12.47 36.76
C ARG A 23 5.85 -11.00 36.83
N THR A 24 6.62 -10.67 37.87
CA THR A 24 7.29 -9.38 38.07
C THR A 24 8.50 -9.24 37.15
N PRO A 25 8.79 -8.04 36.61
CA PRO A 25 9.99 -7.81 35.81
C PRO A 25 11.25 -7.76 36.69
N ILE A 26 12.22 -8.63 36.41
CA ILE A 26 13.54 -8.60 37.02
C ILE A 26 14.39 -7.54 36.31
N ARG A 27 15.08 -6.70 37.10
CA ARG A 27 15.95 -5.62 36.63
C ARG A 27 17.41 -6.12 36.64
N PRO A 28 18.10 -6.21 35.49
CA PRO A 28 19.53 -6.51 35.49
C PRO A 28 20.32 -5.28 35.95
N THR A 29 21.05 -5.43 37.04
CA THR A 29 22.13 -4.52 37.46
C THR A 29 23.39 -4.87 36.67
N ILE A 30 23.93 -3.91 35.92
CA ILE A 30 25.28 -4.01 35.35
C ILE A 30 26.22 -3.32 36.33
N SER A 31 27.26 -4.04 36.76
CA SER A 31 28.33 -3.55 37.62
C SER A 31 29.44 -2.95 36.77
N ASP A 32 29.86 -1.73 37.10
CA ASP A 32 31.12 -1.17 36.61
C ASP A 32 32.31 -1.92 37.24
N SER A 33 33.28 -2.33 36.42
CA SER A 33 34.62 -2.69 36.87
C SER A 33 35.63 -2.19 35.85
N VAL A 34 36.65 -1.49 36.35
CA VAL A 34 37.65 -0.73 35.60
C VAL A 34 38.86 -1.63 35.27
N ASP A 35 39.73 -1.14 34.38
CA ASP A 35 41.13 -1.53 34.07
C ASP A 35 41.36 -2.22 32.71
N ALA A 36 42.47 -2.01 32.00
CA ALA A 36 43.40 -0.87 31.92
C ALA A 36 44.35 -1.04 30.70
N ALA A 37 44.77 0.08 30.08
CA ALA A 37 46.03 0.32 29.33
C ALA A 37 46.54 -0.61 28.18
N GLY A 38 47.17 -0.01 27.15
CA GLY A 38 47.91 -0.75 26.09
C GLY A 38 47.83 -0.16 24.67
N THR A 39 48.09 1.14 24.46
CA THR A 39 49.39 1.66 23.94
C THR A 39 49.58 1.63 22.40
N VAL A 40 49.38 2.81 21.79
CA VAL A 40 50.19 3.46 20.73
C VAL A 40 50.57 2.68 19.44
N HIS A 41 50.13 3.19 18.28
CA HIS A 41 51.04 3.81 17.28
C HIS A 41 50.33 4.68 16.23
N LYS A 42 50.86 5.88 15.99
CA LYS A 42 50.63 6.70 14.78
C LYS A 42 51.81 6.51 13.82
N CYS A 43 51.56 6.53 12.52
CA CYS A 43 52.23 7.39 11.51
C CYS A 43 51.78 7.05 10.08
N GLY A 44 51.63 8.07 9.23
CA GLY A 44 51.85 7.97 7.77
C GLY A 44 53.25 8.51 7.43
N PRO A 45 53.56 9.03 6.22
CA PRO A 45 52.68 9.26 5.06
C PRO A 45 53.33 8.81 3.70
N ASP A 46 52.90 9.43 2.58
CA ASP A 46 53.61 9.58 1.28
C ASP A 46 53.72 8.35 0.33
N SER A 47 53.72 8.46 -1.02
CA SER A 47 53.39 9.58 -1.94
C SER A 47 53.21 9.09 -3.41
N ASN A 48 52.67 9.97 -4.27
CA ASN A 48 52.89 10.12 -5.73
C ASN A 48 52.69 8.97 -6.75
N GLY A 49 52.01 9.30 -7.86
CA GLY A 49 52.02 8.51 -9.10
C GLY A 49 51.07 9.06 -10.18
N ALA A 50 51.58 9.90 -11.10
CA ALA A 50 50.80 10.48 -12.19
C ALA A 50 51.07 9.78 -13.54
N GLY A 51 50.07 9.74 -14.44
CA GLY A 51 50.23 9.22 -15.79
C GLY A 51 49.18 9.78 -16.77
N LYS A 52 49.62 10.55 -17.77
CA LYS A 52 48.81 11.02 -18.91
C LYS A 52 49.03 10.08 -20.12
N GLY A 53 48.02 9.95 -20.97
CA GLY A 53 48.15 9.38 -22.31
C GLY A 53 47.12 9.97 -23.27
N GLN A 54 47.58 10.70 -24.29
CA GLN A 54 46.78 11.16 -25.43
C GLN A 54 47.11 10.28 -26.65
N ASN A 55 46.18 10.14 -27.61
CA ASN A 55 46.47 10.38 -29.04
C ASN A 55 45.20 10.32 -29.91
N SER A 56 45.32 10.83 -31.14
CA SER A 56 44.23 11.23 -32.04
C SER A 56 44.55 10.94 -33.51
N THR A 57 43.54 11.03 -34.41
CA THR A 57 43.66 11.24 -35.89
C THR A 57 44.37 10.12 -36.71
N ALA A 58 44.25 9.88 -38.04
CA ALA A 58 43.49 10.37 -39.22
C ALA A 58 43.70 9.37 -40.41
N SER A 59 43.17 9.43 -41.66
CA SER A 59 41.88 9.88 -42.28
C SER A 59 41.92 9.70 -43.83
N ILE A 60 40.81 9.28 -44.50
CA ILE A 60 40.46 9.55 -45.95
C ILE A 60 41.35 8.81 -47.01
N PRO A 61 41.05 8.65 -48.35
CA PRO A 61 39.89 8.95 -49.26
C PRO A 61 39.24 7.68 -49.92
N GLY A 62 38.31 7.68 -50.90
CA GLY A 62 37.54 8.69 -51.69
C GLY A 62 36.95 8.11 -53.01
N VAL A 63 36.31 8.94 -53.88
CA VAL A 63 35.70 8.65 -55.24
C VAL A 63 34.21 8.19 -55.22
N GLN A 64 33.19 9.08 -55.42
CA GLN A 64 32.50 9.54 -56.68
C GLN A 64 31.55 8.49 -57.33
N SER A 65 30.35 8.77 -57.89
CA SER A 65 29.69 10.03 -58.34
C SER A 65 28.13 9.94 -58.43
N SER A 66 27.43 11.11 -58.48
CA SER A 66 26.09 11.40 -59.10
C SER A 66 24.83 10.52 -58.83
N GLY A 67 23.61 11.04 -58.59
CA GLY A 67 23.11 12.42 -58.40
C GLY A 67 21.56 12.55 -58.39
N SER A 68 21.03 13.59 -57.72
CA SER A 68 19.70 14.24 -57.91
C SER A 68 18.35 13.63 -57.41
N LYS A 69 17.97 14.04 -56.17
CA LYS A 69 16.65 14.60 -55.71
C LYS A 69 15.31 13.83 -55.89
N LYS A 70 14.65 13.50 -54.76
CA LYS A 70 13.46 14.22 -54.19
C LYS A 70 12.91 13.64 -52.85
N VAL A 71 12.61 14.53 -51.89
CA VAL A 71 11.44 14.58 -50.94
C VAL A 71 11.11 13.32 -50.09
N SER A 72 11.40 13.31 -48.77
CA SER A 72 10.49 13.66 -47.62
C SER A 72 9.44 12.57 -47.27
N THR A 73 9.13 12.18 -46.02
CA THR A 73 9.57 12.60 -44.67
C THR A 73 9.31 11.44 -43.69
N LYS A 74 10.19 11.16 -42.71
CA LYS A 74 9.87 10.26 -41.58
C LYS A 74 9.72 11.04 -40.26
N ARG A 75 8.67 10.68 -39.52
CA ARG A 75 8.24 11.24 -38.23
C ARG A 75 9.26 10.89 -37.14
N LEU A 76 9.60 11.83 -36.27
CA LEU A 76 10.53 11.64 -35.14
C LEU A 76 9.82 11.82 -33.79
N SER A 77 10.28 11.06 -32.80
CA SER A 77 9.79 11.00 -31.42
C SER A 77 10.12 12.26 -30.61
N LEU A 78 9.20 12.70 -29.76
CA LEU A 78 9.41 13.80 -28.80
C LEU A 78 9.70 13.27 -27.39
N HIS A 79 10.82 13.71 -26.82
CA HIS A 79 11.09 13.71 -25.38
C HIS A 79 11.24 15.17 -24.90
N PRO A 80 11.13 15.46 -23.59
CA PRO A 80 10.72 16.78 -23.11
C PRO A 80 11.85 17.82 -23.14
N MET A 81 11.57 19.01 -23.69
CA MET A 81 12.41 20.19 -23.49
C MET A 81 11.89 21.08 -22.36
N ALA A 82 12.82 21.77 -21.71
CA ALA A 82 12.53 22.74 -20.65
C ALA A 82 11.66 23.91 -21.15
N ARG A 83 10.75 24.40 -20.29
CA ARG A 83 10.02 25.65 -20.55
C ARG A 83 10.92 26.86 -20.30
N THR A 84 11.51 27.39 -21.37
CA THR A 84 11.92 28.81 -21.40
C THR A 84 10.68 29.69 -21.56
N ALA A 85 10.63 30.79 -20.81
CA ALA A 85 9.50 31.73 -20.85
C ALA A 85 9.65 32.73 -22.02
N PRO A 86 8.56 33.14 -22.68
CA PRO A 86 8.61 34.19 -23.70
C PRO A 86 8.75 35.57 -23.04
N THR A 87 9.74 36.35 -23.48
CA THR A 87 9.91 37.76 -23.12
C THR A 87 8.87 38.64 -23.82
N ALA A 88 7.99 39.26 -23.03
CA ALA A 88 7.15 40.38 -23.47
C ALA A 88 7.89 41.72 -23.29
N PRO A 89 7.59 42.77 -24.09
CA PRO A 89 8.32 44.04 -24.02
C PRO A 89 7.96 44.85 -22.77
N THR A 90 8.99 45.40 -22.12
CA THR A 90 8.88 46.23 -20.92
C THR A 90 8.31 47.61 -21.23
N PRO A 91 7.19 48.05 -20.62
CA PRO A 91 6.84 49.47 -20.61
C PRO A 91 7.77 50.21 -19.64
N SER A 92 8.52 51.19 -20.16
CA SER A 92 9.40 52.04 -19.37
C SER A 92 8.59 53.01 -18.51
N TYR A 93 8.26 52.63 -17.28
CA TYR A 93 7.65 53.55 -16.32
C TYR A 93 8.72 54.47 -15.74
N VAL A 94 8.63 55.77 -16.05
CA VAL A 94 9.53 56.80 -15.54
C VAL A 94 9.31 56.97 -14.03
N GLN A 95 10.35 56.73 -13.24
CA GLN A 95 10.32 57.00 -11.80
C GLN A 95 10.31 58.52 -11.54
N HIS A 96 9.12 59.11 -11.44
CA HIS A 96 8.96 60.31 -10.61
C HIS A 96 9.03 59.91 -9.14
N ALA A 97 10.25 59.91 -8.59
CA ALA A 97 10.46 59.76 -7.16
C ALA A 97 10.01 61.03 -6.43
N THR A 98 8.72 61.15 -6.14
CA THR A 98 8.26 62.02 -5.05
C THR A 98 8.77 61.42 -3.74
N ALA A 99 9.63 62.16 -3.05
CA ALA A 99 10.15 61.76 -1.75
C ALA A 99 9.02 61.74 -0.72
N VAL A 100 8.35 60.60 -0.58
CA VAL A 100 7.50 60.31 0.57
C VAL A 100 8.41 60.35 1.79
N GLN A 101 8.14 61.28 2.71
CA GLN A 101 8.89 61.41 3.95
C GLN A 101 8.93 60.06 4.66
N SER A 102 10.12 59.68 5.13
CA SER A 102 10.31 58.44 5.87
C SER A 102 9.46 58.45 7.13
N ASN A 103 8.31 57.78 7.09
CA ASN A 103 7.56 57.46 8.29
C ASN A 103 8.52 56.72 9.23
N ALA A 104 8.59 57.19 10.48
CA ALA A 104 9.39 56.56 11.51
C ALA A 104 9.07 55.05 11.56
N PRO A 105 10.04 54.18 11.89
CA PRO A 105 9.76 52.75 12.01
C PRO A 105 8.59 52.57 12.97
N ILE A 106 7.49 51.99 12.47
CA ILE A 106 6.28 51.76 13.25
C ILE A 106 6.72 50.94 14.47
N SER A 107 6.61 51.54 15.66
CA SER A 107 7.06 50.93 16.90
C SER A 107 6.17 49.73 17.21
N TYR A 108 6.58 48.57 16.70
CA TYR A 108 5.88 47.32 16.89
C TYR A 108 6.01 46.92 18.36
N SER A 109 4.95 47.18 19.12
CA SER A 109 4.82 46.73 20.50
C SER A 109 4.23 45.31 20.48
N PRO A 110 5.00 44.26 20.82
CA PRO A 110 4.50 42.90 20.79
C PRO A 110 3.46 42.69 21.89
N VAL A 111 2.36 42.02 21.56
CA VAL A 111 1.27 41.70 22.52
C VAL A 111 1.74 40.63 23.53
N PHE A 112 2.82 39.90 23.20
CA PHE A 112 3.44 38.91 24.07
C PHE A 112 4.96 38.82 23.86
N ASN A 113 5.75 38.76 24.94
CA ASN A 113 7.19 38.52 24.83
C ASN A 113 7.50 37.06 24.45
N MET A 114 7.97 36.86 23.23
CA MET A 114 8.26 35.53 22.67
C MET A 114 9.62 34.95 23.07
N GLN A 115 10.45 35.71 23.79
CA GLN A 115 11.69 35.21 24.38
C GLN A 115 11.38 34.38 25.63
N ALA A 116 12.06 33.24 25.79
CA ALA A 116 11.85 32.35 26.93
C ALA A 116 12.88 32.65 28.02
N GLU A 117 12.44 33.29 29.09
CA GLU A 117 13.24 33.50 30.31
C GLU A 117 13.58 32.13 30.93
N GLY A 118 14.87 31.90 31.23
CA GLY A 118 15.35 30.61 31.76
C GLY A 118 15.50 29.46 30.75
N GLY A 119 15.28 29.70 29.45
CA GLY A 119 15.43 28.68 28.40
C GLY A 119 14.16 27.83 28.19
N ARG A 120 14.27 26.75 27.38
CA ARG A 120 13.12 25.88 27.04
C ARG A 120 13.34 24.45 27.54
N ALA A 121 12.45 23.99 28.41
CA ALA A 121 12.42 22.62 28.91
C ALA A 121 11.41 21.73 28.16
N ASN A 122 11.59 20.41 28.25
CA ASN A 122 10.66 19.43 27.72
C ASN A 122 9.58 19.11 28.77
N LEU A 123 8.32 18.98 28.33
CA LEU A 123 7.17 18.68 29.19
C LEU A 123 7.36 17.40 30.02
N ARG A 124 7.95 16.35 29.43
CA ARG A 124 8.23 15.09 30.13
C ARG A 124 9.33 15.20 31.17
N ASP A 125 10.37 15.95 30.86
CA ASP A 125 11.55 16.05 31.72
C ASP A 125 11.29 17.03 32.88
N THR A 126 10.32 17.95 32.72
CA THR A 126 9.90 18.94 33.73
C THR A 126 8.80 18.41 34.65
N LEU A 127 7.80 17.68 34.13
CA LEU A 127 6.60 17.25 34.87
C LEU A 127 6.56 15.73 35.12
N GLY A 128 7.50 14.96 34.59
CA GLY A 128 7.46 13.50 34.66
C GLY A 128 6.32 12.90 33.84
N THR A 129 5.79 11.74 34.27
CA THR A 129 4.72 11.01 33.58
C THR A 129 3.33 11.37 34.14
N PRO A 130 2.29 11.49 33.29
CA PRO A 130 0.92 11.75 33.71
C PRO A 130 0.43 10.80 34.81
N ARG A 131 0.03 11.36 35.95
CA ARG A 131 -0.57 10.61 37.06
C ARG A 131 -2.04 10.31 36.76
N ARG A 132 -2.58 9.27 37.41
CA ARG A 132 -4.03 8.99 37.42
C ARG A 132 -4.55 9.19 38.83
N LEU A 133 -5.00 10.40 39.11
CA LEU A 133 -5.65 10.76 40.36
C LEU A 133 -7.16 10.53 40.25
N THR A 134 -7.76 10.19 41.39
CA THR A 134 -9.21 10.12 41.58
C THR A 134 -9.80 11.53 41.68
N ALA A 135 -11.13 11.63 41.57
CA ALA A 135 -11.82 12.91 41.74
C ALA A 135 -11.61 13.50 43.14
N GLN A 136 -11.60 12.66 44.19
CA GLN A 136 -11.39 13.10 45.56
C GLN A 136 -9.98 13.66 45.77
N GLU A 137 -8.93 12.95 45.35
CA GLU A 137 -7.55 13.44 45.46
C GLU A 137 -7.35 14.80 44.77
N LEU A 138 -8.06 15.06 43.65
CA LEU A 138 -8.01 16.35 42.98
C LEU A 138 -8.73 17.47 43.76
N VAL A 139 -9.85 17.17 44.41
CA VAL A 139 -10.55 18.10 45.31
C VAL A 139 -9.70 18.38 46.56
N ASP A 140 -9.05 17.36 47.12
CA ASP A 140 -8.13 17.49 48.27
C ASP A 140 -6.90 18.35 47.91
N HIS A 141 -6.46 18.31 46.64
CA HIS A 141 -5.46 19.21 46.09
C HIS A 141 -5.97 20.63 45.78
N GLY A 142 -7.24 20.95 46.04
CA GLY A 142 -7.83 22.28 45.82
C GLY A 142 -8.26 22.58 44.38
N LEU A 143 -8.46 21.56 43.54
CA LEU A 143 -8.94 21.77 42.16
C LEU A 143 -10.45 22.10 42.15
N PRO A 144 -10.90 23.19 41.48
CA PRO A 144 -12.32 23.53 41.41
C PRO A 144 -13.12 22.61 40.48
N ASP A 145 -14.41 22.42 40.77
CA ASP A 145 -15.36 21.60 39.99
C ASP A 145 -15.40 21.92 38.48
N GLY A 146 -15.20 23.20 38.14
CA GLY A 146 -15.09 23.67 36.77
C GLY A 146 -13.93 23.01 36.02
N ALA A 147 -12.74 22.96 36.63
CA ALA A 147 -11.57 22.29 36.06
C ALA A 147 -11.68 20.76 36.14
N LEU A 148 -12.21 20.23 37.24
CA LEU A 148 -12.42 18.79 37.46
C LEU A 148 -13.29 18.20 36.35
N SER A 149 -14.46 18.80 36.10
CA SER A 149 -15.45 18.33 35.12
C SER A 149 -15.25 18.87 33.70
N MET A 150 -14.11 19.51 33.41
CA MET A 150 -13.82 20.20 32.14
C MET A 150 -13.73 19.23 30.94
N THR A 151 -14.50 19.51 29.91
CA THR A 151 -14.44 18.87 28.58
C THR A 151 -14.05 19.90 27.51
N PHE A 152 -13.86 19.47 26.26
CA PHE A 152 -13.50 20.37 25.16
C PHE A 152 -14.64 21.37 24.85
N GLU A 153 -15.88 20.88 24.88
CA GLU A 153 -17.10 21.63 24.57
C GLU A 153 -17.42 22.65 25.66
N LYS A 154 -17.32 22.25 26.94
CA LYS A 154 -17.51 23.15 28.08
C LYS A 154 -16.51 24.31 28.07
N ALA A 155 -15.27 24.06 27.65
CA ALA A 155 -14.19 25.04 27.75
C ALA A 155 -14.44 26.31 26.92
N GLN A 156 -15.12 26.20 25.76
CA GLN A 156 -15.44 27.34 24.89
C GLN A 156 -16.37 28.36 25.56
N HIS A 157 -17.21 27.92 26.50
CA HIS A 157 -18.19 28.72 27.22
C HIS A 157 -17.91 28.78 28.73
N TYR A 158 -16.71 28.38 29.14
CA TYR A 158 -16.35 28.39 30.55
C TYR A 158 -16.14 29.82 31.05
N ARG A 159 -16.69 30.12 32.22
CA ARG A 159 -16.53 31.40 32.91
C ARG A 159 -15.84 31.15 34.25
N PHE A 160 -14.82 31.93 34.54
CA PHE A 160 -14.25 32.08 35.88
C PHE A 160 -15.12 33.09 36.65
N ASP A 161 -15.09 33.08 37.97
CA ASP A 161 -16.06 33.76 38.86
C ASP A 161 -16.55 35.13 38.36
N SER A 162 -15.61 36.02 38.02
CA SER A 162 -15.86 37.34 37.46
C SER A 162 -15.16 37.60 36.11
N TRP A 163 -14.77 36.57 35.36
CA TRP A 163 -13.97 36.73 34.13
C TRP A 163 -14.30 35.67 33.06
N ASP A 164 -14.59 36.10 31.84
CA ASP A 164 -14.85 35.22 30.71
C ASP A 164 -14.19 35.67 29.39
N VAL A 165 -14.71 35.16 28.26
CA VAL A 165 -14.17 35.41 26.93
C VAL A 165 -14.30 36.87 26.48
N ASP A 166 -15.31 37.61 26.97
CA ASP A 166 -15.50 39.00 26.58
C ASP A 166 -14.61 39.94 27.40
N ASP A 167 -14.28 39.59 28.65
CA ASP A 167 -13.20 40.23 29.42
C ASP A 167 -11.84 39.98 28.76
N ALA A 168 -11.59 38.74 28.33
CA ALA A 168 -10.37 38.37 27.59
C ALA A 168 -10.20 39.17 26.29
N TYR A 169 -11.30 39.53 25.61
CA TYR A 169 -11.26 40.41 24.44
C TYR A 169 -10.75 41.82 24.80
N GLN A 170 -11.35 42.44 25.82
CA GLN A 170 -10.98 43.80 26.26
C GLN A 170 -9.51 43.85 26.73
N GLU A 171 -9.08 42.86 27.51
CA GLU A 171 -7.70 42.83 27.98
C GLU A 171 -6.67 42.58 26.86
N LEU A 172 -7.00 41.81 25.81
CA LEU A 172 -6.14 41.69 24.63
C LEU A 172 -6.01 43.01 23.87
N LEU A 173 -7.10 43.77 23.72
CA LEU A 173 -7.04 45.12 23.13
C LEU A 173 -6.17 46.05 23.97
N SER A 174 -6.28 46.00 25.31
CA SER A 174 -5.42 46.79 26.21
C SER A 174 -3.93 46.41 26.13
N ARG A 175 -3.61 45.15 25.78
CA ARG A 175 -2.25 44.68 25.48
C ARG A 175 -1.79 45.01 24.04
N GLY A 176 -2.58 45.76 23.26
CA GLY A 176 -2.22 46.23 21.92
C GLY A 176 -2.67 45.33 20.76
N ALA A 177 -3.56 44.36 20.99
CA ALA A 177 -4.20 43.64 19.88
C ALA A 177 -5.11 44.58 19.06
N LYS A 178 -5.22 44.33 17.75
CA LYS A 178 -6.05 45.14 16.84
C LYS A 178 -7.44 44.52 16.73
N ALA A 179 -8.49 45.30 16.97
CA ALA A 179 -9.88 44.86 16.91
C ALA A 179 -10.23 44.20 15.55
N ASP A 180 -9.81 44.81 14.44
CA ASP A 180 -10.05 44.32 13.07
C ASP A 180 -9.46 42.92 12.79
N LEU A 181 -8.46 42.49 13.57
CA LEU A 181 -7.79 41.20 13.43
C LEU A 181 -8.16 40.21 14.55
N LEU A 182 -8.91 40.64 15.57
CA LEU A 182 -9.31 39.85 16.73
C LEU A 182 -10.80 39.46 16.62
N SER A 183 -11.13 38.60 15.66
CA SER A 183 -12.53 38.18 15.46
C SER A 183 -13.06 37.35 16.64
N ARG A 184 -14.37 37.47 16.94
CA ARG A 184 -15.05 36.68 17.99
C ARG A 184 -14.86 35.17 17.77
N ALA A 185 -14.86 34.71 16.51
CA ALA A 185 -14.63 33.32 16.15
C ALA A 185 -13.20 32.85 16.49
N TRP A 186 -12.17 33.67 16.20
CA TRP A 186 -10.78 33.39 16.61
C TRP A 186 -10.70 33.27 18.13
N LEU A 187 -11.26 34.24 18.84
CA LEU A 187 -11.18 34.31 20.30
C LEU A 187 -11.87 33.11 20.96
N LEU A 188 -13.12 32.80 20.61
CA LEU A 188 -13.88 31.67 21.16
C LEU A 188 -13.15 30.33 20.95
N ASN A 189 -12.62 30.09 19.73
CA ASN A 189 -11.86 28.87 19.42
C ASN A 189 -10.60 28.73 20.30
N HIS A 190 -9.79 29.79 20.40
CA HIS A 190 -8.54 29.71 21.14
C HIS A 190 -8.75 29.76 22.65
N TYR A 191 -9.76 30.47 23.14
CA TYR A 191 -10.18 30.50 24.54
C TYR A 191 -10.48 29.08 25.03
N GLY A 192 -11.40 28.38 24.35
CA GLY A 192 -11.77 27.01 24.73
C GLY A 192 -10.59 26.04 24.73
N GLN A 193 -9.72 26.10 23.73
CA GLN A 193 -8.54 25.24 23.69
C GLN A 193 -7.48 25.58 24.76
N VAL A 194 -7.36 26.84 25.18
CA VAL A 194 -6.47 27.25 26.27
C VAL A 194 -7.03 26.80 27.61
N VAL A 195 -8.31 27.07 27.90
CA VAL A 195 -9.01 26.66 29.11
C VAL A 195 -8.96 25.13 29.28
N TRP A 196 -9.31 24.37 28.23
CA TRP A 196 -9.26 22.91 28.25
C TRP A 196 -7.85 22.37 28.54
N LYS A 197 -6.81 22.97 27.95
CA LYS A 197 -5.42 22.59 28.19
C LYS A 197 -5.00 22.87 29.64
N LEU A 198 -5.30 24.05 30.18
CA LEU A 198 -4.93 24.43 31.55
C LEU A 198 -5.63 23.53 32.59
N ALA A 199 -6.92 23.22 32.38
CA ALA A 199 -7.64 22.25 33.22
C ALA A 199 -7.03 20.84 33.13
N CYS A 200 -6.59 20.41 31.95
CA CYS A 200 -5.88 19.14 31.80
C CYS A 200 -4.54 19.12 32.54
N TYR A 201 -3.78 20.22 32.56
CA TYR A 201 -2.54 20.32 33.33
C TYR A 201 -2.80 20.26 34.84
N ALA A 202 -3.72 21.08 35.37
CA ALA A 202 -4.07 21.07 36.80
C ALA A 202 -4.60 19.70 37.27
N ARG A 203 -5.36 18.97 36.44
CA ARG A 203 -5.81 17.59 36.74
C ARG A 203 -4.71 16.52 36.67
N THR A 204 -3.63 16.75 35.94
CA THR A 204 -2.60 15.72 35.69
C THR A 204 -1.41 15.85 36.66
N TRP A 205 -1.11 17.09 37.06
CA TRP A 205 0.02 17.46 37.91
C TRP A 205 -0.39 18.57 38.90
N PRO A 206 -1.33 18.33 39.83
CA PRO A 206 -1.78 19.35 40.77
C PRO A 206 -0.60 19.92 41.57
N GLU A 207 0.38 19.09 41.96
CA GLU A 207 1.59 19.50 42.67
C GLU A 207 2.45 20.57 41.96
N HIS A 208 2.31 20.72 40.63
CA HIS A 208 3.03 21.72 39.83
C HIS A 208 2.17 22.95 39.47
N PHE A 209 0.85 22.85 39.58
CA PHE A 209 -0.10 23.83 39.01
C PHE A 209 -1.14 24.35 39.99
N ILE A 210 -1.14 23.85 41.23
CA ILE A 210 -1.91 24.33 42.36
C ILE A 210 -0.94 24.42 43.54
N SER A 211 -0.69 25.64 44.03
CA SER A 211 -0.01 25.86 45.30
C SER A 211 -1.01 26.39 46.31
N SER A 212 -0.96 25.86 47.53
CA SER A 212 -1.76 26.32 48.67
C SER A 212 -0.98 27.23 49.63
N ALA A 213 0.32 27.46 49.39
CA ALA A 213 1.19 28.25 50.27
C ALA A 213 2.41 28.86 49.51
N PRO A 214 3.00 29.97 49.99
CA PRO A 214 2.49 30.83 51.07
C PRO A 214 1.23 31.60 50.65
N GLU A 215 1.06 31.88 49.35
CA GLU A 215 -0.15 32.45 48.76
C GLU A 215 -0.80 31.41 47.83
N PRO A 216 -2.12 31.15 47.95
CA PRO A 216 -2.84 30.26 47.05
C PRO A 216 -2.73 30.72 45.59
N SER A 217 -2.21 29.87 44.72
CA SER A 217 -2.04 30.19 43.30
C SER A 217 -2.28 28.98 42.42
N MET A 218 -3.01 29.18 41.32
CA MET A 218 -3.40 28.12 40.40
C MET A 218 -3.15 28.54 38.94
N TRP A 219 -2.59 27.63 38.15
CA TRP A 219 -2.26 27.86 36.74
C TRP A 219 -3.49 27.84 35.82
N PHE A 220 -4.59 27.23 36.29
CA PHE A 220 -5.92 27.36 35.70
C PHE A 220 -6.57 28.67 36.19
N SER A 221 -6.15 29.79 35.63
CA SER A 221 -6.59 31.14 36.04
C SER A 221 -6.70 32.13 34.87
N PRO A 222 -7.53 33.19 34.99
CA PRO A 222 -7.70 34.23 33.97
C PRO A 222 -6.39 34.75 33.38
N ALA A 223 -5.44 35.16 34.23
CA ALA A 223 -4.14 35.67 33.81
C ALA A 223 -3.37 34.70 32.90
N LYS A 224 -3.41 33.39 33.21
CA LYS A 224 -2.73 32.36 32.39
C LYS A 224 -3.50 31.99 31.13
N VAL A 225 -4.83 32.17 31.09
CA VAL A 225 -5.60 32.11 29.85
C VAL A 225 -5.21 33.27 28.95
N LEU A 226 -5.21 34.49 29.47
CA LEU A 226 -4.87 35.72 28.73
C LEU A 226 -3.43 35.71 28.20
N ASP A 227 -2.43 35.32 29.00
CA ASP A 227 -1.04 35.17 28.55
C ASP A 227 -0.93 34.21 27.35
N GLN A 228 -1.69 33.11 27.38
CA GLN A 228 -1.71 32.11 26.30
C GLN A 228 -2.47 32.60 25.06
N LEU A 229 -3.50 33.44 25.22
CA LEU A 229 -4.20 34.09 24.11
C LEU A 229 -3.31 35.16 23.45
N ALA A 230 -2.64 35.99 24.25
CA ALA A 230 -1.66 36.96 23.78
C ALA A 230 -0.52 36.29 23.00
N TYR A 231 0.03 35.18 23.51
CA TYR A 231 0.99 34.34 22.81
C TYR A 231 0.47 33.78 21.47
N ARG A 232 -0.82 33.38 21.42
CA ARG A 232 -1.42 32.89 20.17
C ARG A 232 -1.61 34.02 19.16
N TYR A 233 -2.10 35.18 19.58
CA TYR A 233 -2.26 36.36 18.74
C TYR A 233 -0.91 36.82 18.16
N GLU A 234 0.11 36.92 19.02
CA GLU A 234 1.48 37.26 18.63
C GLU A 234 2.04 36.30 17.56
N ARG A 235 1.81 34.99 17.70
CA ARG A 235 2.31 34.00 16.73
C ARG A 235 1.50 33.95 15.44
N GLU A 236 0.18 33.87 15.55
CA GLU A 236 -0.68 33.60 14.40
C GLU A 236 -1.03 34.88 13.63
N VAL A 237 -1.34 35.97 14.32
CA VAL A 237 -1.76 37.23 13.71
C VAL A 237 -0.55 38.08 13.36
N ASN A 238 0.30 38.42 14.35
CA ASN A 238 1.42 39.33 14.12
C ASN A 238 2.57 38.69 13.32
N ARG A 239 2.89 37.41 13.59
CA ARG A 239 4.01 36.68 12.94
C ARG A 239 3.58 35.75 11.80
N ALA A 240 2.29 35.66 11.50
CA ALA A 240 1.72 34.78 10.47
C ALA A 240 2.12 33.28 10.58
N GLU A 241 2.44 32.78 11.79
CA GLU A 241 2.84 31.39 12.03
C GLU A 241 1.63 30.43 12.02
N ARG A 242 1.03 30.24 10.83
CA ARG A 242 -0.21 29.46 10.66
C ARG A 242 -0.08 27.99 11.12
N PRO A 243 -1.01 27.49 11.97
CA PRO A 243 -1.06 26.10 12.46
C PRO A 243 -1.29 25.04 11.37
N ALA A 244 -1.21 23.76 11.75
CA ALA A 244 -1.23 22.66 10.80
C ALA A 244 -2.61 22.46 10.16
N LEU A 245 -3.67 22.40 10.97
CA LEU A 245 -5.04 22.27 10.45
C LEU A 245 -5.46 23.51 9.66
N ARG A 246 -5.02 24.71 10.08
CA ARG A 246 -5.26 25.95 9.34
C ARG A 246 -4.70 25.89 7.92
N LYS A 247 -3.41 25.57 7.78
CA LYS A 247 -2.77 25.39 6.46
C LYS A 247 -3.38 24.27 5.61
N ILE A 248 -3.94 23.24 6.23
CA ILE A 248 -4.60 22.14 5.51
C ILE A 248 -5.97 22.59 4.97
N VAL A 249 -6.77 23.26 5.80
CA VAL A 249 -8.12 23.70 5.43
C VAL A 249 -8.09 24.91 4.50
N GLU A 250 -7.12 25.81 4.64
CA GLU A 250 -6.90 26.95 3.74
C GLU A 250 -6.22 26.56 2.41
N GLY A 251 -5.77 25.31 2.25
CA GLY A 251 -5.24 24.75 0.99
C GLY A 251 -3.73 24.87 0.77
N ASP A 252 -2.95 25.44 1.70
CA ASP A 252 -1.49 25.59 1.58
C ASP A 252 -0.68 24.30 1.76
N GLU A 253 -1.22 23.30 2.48
CA GLU A 253 -0.52 22.06 2.83
C GLU A 253 -1.42 20.83 2.68
N PRO A 254 -0.93 19.69 2.15
CA PRO A 254 -1.76 18.50 1.99
C PRO A 254 -2.04 17.82 3.34
N ALA A 255 -3.30 17.43 3.57
CA ALA A 255 -3.73 16.62 4.72
C ALA A 255 -2.96 15.30 4.89
N GLY A 256 -2.32 14.80 3.82
CA GLY A 256 -1.47 13.62 3.85
C GLY A 256 -0.11 13.79 4.54
N LYS A 257 0.29 15.02 4.89
CA LYS A 257 1.56 15.33 5.57
C LYS A 257 1.57 14.80 7.01
N HIS A 258 2.73 14.36 7.49
CA HIS A 258 2.86 13.79 8.84
C HIS A 258 2.61 14.84 9.92
N MET A 259 1.55 14.63 10.71
CA MET A 259 1.16 15.47 11.84
C MET A 259 0.73 14.64 13.04
N VAL A 260 0.59 15.30 14.19
CA VAL A 260 0.02 14.70 15.40
C VAL A 260 -1.20 15.51 15.81
N LEU A 261 -2.34 14.83 15.92
CA LEU A 261 -3.61 15.41 16.36
C LEU A 261 -4.00 14.81 17.71
N VAL A 262 -4.87 15.51 18.45
CA VAL A 262 -5.55 14.97 19.64
C VAL A 262 -7.03 14.76 19.35
N ILE A 263 -7.61 13.68 19.85
CA ILE A 263 -9.06 13.51 19.86
C ILE A 263 -9.64 14.50 20.88
N ALA A 264 -10.31 15.53 20.38
CA ALA A 264 -10.88 16.62 21.17
C ALA A 264 -12.25 16.25 21.74
N SER A 265 -13.11 15.62 20.91
CA SER A 265 -14.48 15.25 21.27
C SER A 265 -14.89 13.91 20.64
N ILE A 266 -15.79 13.20 21.31
CA ILE A 266 -16.47 11.99 20.84
C ILE A 266 -17.94 12.07 21.30
N SER A 267 -18.81 12.53 20.41
CA SER A 267 -20.25 12.67 20.67
C SER A 267 -21.04 11.60 19.91
N LYS A 268 -22.17 11.16 20.45
CA LYS A 268 -23.13 10.36 19.67
C LYS A 268 -23.81 11.27 18.65
N VAL A 269 -24.14 10.72 17.48
CA VAL A 269 -25.06 11.37 16.56
C VAL A 269 -26.46 10.89 16.93
N ASP A 270 -27.29 11.77 17.49
CA ASP A 270 -28.70 11.46 17.69
C ASP A 270 -29.36 11.37 16.31
N GLN A 271 -29.95 10.22 16.01
CA GLN A 271 -30.67 10.02 14.75
C GLN A 271 -31.97 10.82 14.79
N ILE A 272 -31.90 12.07 14.32
CA ILE A 272 -33.10 12.82 13.95
C ILE A 272 -33.71 12.08 12.76
N SER A 273 -34.81 11.38 13.02
CA SER A 273 -35.62 10.74 11.99
C SER A 273 -36.17 11.82 11.06
N ASN A 274 -35.59 11.95 9.86
CA ASN A 274 -36.23 12.32 8.59
C ASN A 274 -35.20 12.78 7.53
N ALA A 275 -34.43 11.84 6.98
CA ALA A 275 -33.80 11.95 5.65
C ALA A 275 -33.54 10.54 5.10
N GLY A 276 -33.83 10.32 3.81
CA GLY A 276 -33.81 8.98 3.22
C GLY A 276 -32.41 8.41 2.97
N ALA A 277 -32.24 7.14 3.31
CA ALA A 277 -31.35 6.17 2.64
C ALA A 277 -29.96 6.63 2.15
N ALA A 278 -29.12 7.12 3.07
CA ALA A 278 -27.67 6.93 2.97
C ALA A 278 -27.15 6.60 4.37
N ALA A 279 -26.55 5.41 4.54
CA ALA A 279 -26.05 4.99 5.85
C ALA A 279 -24.86 5.86 6.26
N GLN A 280 -25.03 6.73 7.28
CA GLN A 280 -23.89 7.33 7.96
C GLN A 280 -23.08 6.23 8.65
N GLU A 281 -21.95 5.86 8.04
CA GLU A 281 -21.11 4.72 8.48
C GLU A 281 -20.51 4.87 9.88
N ASN A 282 -20.64 6.05 10.50
CA ASN A 282 -20.11 6.34 11.84
C ASN A 282 -21.21 6.93 12.76
N PRO A 283 -21.71 6.18 13.77
CA PRO A 283 -22.74 6.66 14.71
C PRO A 283 -22.20 7.66 15.76
N ARG A 284 -20.96 8.15 15.59
CA ARG A 284 -20.28 9.07 16.50
C ARG A 284 -19.62 10.20 15.72
N ARG A 285 -19.87 11.44 16.12
CA ARG A 285 -19.16 12.63 15.65
C ARG A 285 -17.83 12.73 16.41
N ILE A 286 -16.72 12.61 15.69
CA ILE A 286 -15.37 12.74 16.23
C ILE A 286 -14.82 14.11 15.86
N LEU A 287 -14.23 14.81 16.83
CA LEU A 287 -13.52 16.06 16.59
C LEU A 287 -12.03 15.86 16.90
N VAL A 288 -11.16 16.34 16.01
CA VAL A 288 -9.70 16.27 16.18
C VAL A 288 -9.08 17.66 16.12
N SER A 289 -8.00 17.86 16.87
CA SER A 289 -7.33 19.17 17.01
C SER A 289 -5.82 19.06 16.91
N ASP A 290 -5.17 20.09 16.37
CA ASP A 290 -3.71 20.30 16.42
C ASP A 290 -3.27 21.19 17.61
N GLY A 291 -4.19 21.49 18.53
CA GLY A 291 -3.99 22.42 19.64
C GLY A 291 -4.13 23.90 19.26
N TRP A 292 -4.50 24.21 18.01
CA TRP A 292 -4.87 25.55 17.56
C TRP A 292 -6.25 25.62 16.96
N TYR A 293 -6.61 24.66 16.14
CA TYR A 293 -7.95 24.52 15.57
C TYR A 293 -8.48 23.12 15.77
N SER A 294 -9.74 22.90 15.46
CA SER A 294 -10.37 21.59 15.54
C SER A 294 -11.35 21.38 14.39
N ILE A 295 -11.29 20.21 13.74
CA ILE A 295 -12.18 19.85 12.63
C ILE A 295 -12.81 18.47 12.85
N PRO A 296 -13.99 18.19 12.25
CA PRO A 296 -14.57 16.86 12.21
C PRO A 296 -13.61 15.82 11.61
N ALA A 297 -13.60 14.61 12.16
CA ALA A 297 -12.88 13.47 11.60
C ALA A 297 -13.85 12.34 11.24
N VAL A 298 -13.62 11.73 10.07
CA VAL A 298 -14.25 10.48 9.65
C VAL A 298 -13.26 9.35 9.94
N LEU A 299 -13.73 8.29 10.60
CA LEU A 299 -12.91 7.14 10.95
C LEU A 299 -13.26 5.92 10.08
N ASP A 300 -12.26 5.11 9.74
CA ASP A 300 -12.51 3.79 9.16
C ASP A 300 -13.08 2.79 10.20
N PRO A 301 -13.66 1.65 9.77
CA PRO A 301 -14.28 0.69 10.69
C PRO A 301 -13.34 0.15 11.77
N CYS A 302 -12.02 0.15 11.57
CA CYS A 302 -11.06 -0.31 12.57
C CYS A 302 -10.83 0.75 13.66
N LEU A 303 -10.67 2.02 13.26
CA LEU A 303 -10.58 3.14 14.20
C LEU A 303 -11.89 3.37 14.95
N THR A 304 -13.05 3.17 14.31
CA THR A 304 -14.36 3.21 14.98
C THR A 304 -14.49 2.12 16.04
N ARG A 305 -14.11 0.87 15.74
CA ARG A 305 -14.01 -0.19 16.76
C ARG A 305 -12.99 0.11 17.86
N ALA A 306 -11.92 0.86 17.57
CA ALA A 306 -10.97 1.29 18.58
C ALA A 306 -11.57 2.35 19.53
N VAL A 307 -12.47 3.21 19.05
CA VAL A 307 -13.25 4.14 19.87
C VAL A 307 -14.29 3.39 20.72
N GLU A 308 -15.02 2.45 20.14
CA GLU A 308 -16.01 1.64 20.86
C GLU A 308 -15.40 0.83 22.00
N ARG A 309 -14.21 0.24 21.76
CA ARG A 309 -13.44 -0.52 22.76
C ARG A 309 -12.63 0.36 23.72
N GLY A 310 -12.79 1.69 23.66
CA GLY A 310 -12.09 2.65 24.54
C GLY A 310 -10.57 2.74 24.36
N LYS A 311 -10.01 2.12 23.31
CA LYS A 311 -8.57 2.22 22.97
C LYS A 311 -8.21 3.60 22.42
N LEU A 312 -9.11 4.19 21.65
CA LEU A 312 -9.06 5.58 21.21
C LEU A 312 -10.13 6.38 21.97
N LYS A 313 -9.74 7.46 22.65
CA LYS A 313 -10.62 8.23 23.53
C LYS A 313 -10.27 9.72 23.50
N VAL A 314 -11.13 10.56 24.05
CA VAL A 314 -10.82 11.99 24.25
C VAL A 314 -9.49 12.14 24.99
N GLY A 315 -8.64 13.04 24.50
CA GLY A 315 -7.26 13.24 24.98
C GLY A 315 -6.22 12.28 24.38
N SER A 316 -6.61 11.22 23.66
CA SER A 316 -5.65 10.40 22.90
C SER A 316 -4.98 11.24 21.82
N LYS A 317 -3.64 11.30 21.83
CA LYS A 317 -2.86 11.83 20.71
C LYS A 317 -2.63 10.73 19.67
N VAL A 318 -2.69 11.09 18.39
CA VAL A 318 -2.47 10.19 17.26
C VAL A 318 -1.52 10.81 16.25
N HIS A 319 -0.50 10.05 15.85
CA HIS A 319 0.21 10.29 14.60
C HIS A 319 -0.71 9.99 13.43
N VAL A 320 -0.77 10.92 12.49
CA VAL A 320 -1.54 10.82 11.25
C VAL A 320 -0.61 11.13 10.09
N CYS A 321 -0.68 10.33 9.04
CA CYS A 321 -0.15 10.64 7.72
C CYS A 321 -1.16 10.16 6.66
N ARG A 322 -0.95 10.51 5.39
CA ARG A 322 -1.75 10.05 4.24
C ARG A 322 -3.28 10.18 4.39
N ALA A 323 -3.75 11.02 5.31
CA ALA A 323 -5.15 11.37 5.48
C ALA A 323 -5.66 12.16 4.28
N LYS A 324 -6.97 12.13 4.08
CA LYS A 324 -7.66 12.90 3.05
C LYS A 324 -8.51 13.98 3.70
N LEU A 325 -8.58 15.15 3.07
CA LEU A 325 -9.54 16.20 3.41
C LEU A 325 -10.73 16.08 2.47
N SER A 326 -11.93 16.39 2.96
CA SER A 326 -13.16 16.48 2.16
C SER A 326 -13.90 17.75 2.53
N GLY A 327 -14.53 18.41 1.56
CA GLY A 327 -15.31 19.65 1.76
C GLY A 327 -14.54 20.97 1.75
N ALA A 328 -13.22 20.95 1.55
CA ALA A 328 -12.38 22.15 1.45
C ALA A 328 -11.37 22.06 0.29
N GLU A 329 -11.84 21.60 -0.87
CA GLU A 329 -10.98 21.30 -2.03
C GLU A 329 -10.36 22.56 -2.66
N SER A 330 -11.05 23.70 -2.60
CA SER A 330 -10.57 25.02 -3.05
C SER A 330 -9.92 25.85 -1.94
N GLY A 331 -9.76 25.29 -0.73
CA GLY A 331 -9.43 26.06 0.48
C GLY A 331 -10.64 26.78 1.07
N VAL A 332 -10.72 26.82 2.40
CA VAL A 332 -11.77 27.52 3.18
C VAL A 332 -11.11 28.22 4.37
N ALA A 333 -11.58 29.40 4.76
CA ALA A 333 -11.09 30.04 5.97
C ALA A 333 -11.54 29.24 7.21
N ILE A 334 -10.58 28.69 7.97
CA ILE A 334 -10.88 27.73 9.05
C ILE A 334 -11.80 28.28 10.16
N LEU A 335 -11.86 29.60 10.32
CA LEU A 335 -12.73 30.30 11.27
C LEU A 335 -14.20 30.35 10.83
N GLU A 336 -14.48 30.27 9.53
CA GLU A 336 -15.85 30.30 8.98
C GLU A 336 -16.57 28.95 9.19
N LEU A 337 -15.82 27.86 9.42
CA LEU A 337 -16.36 26.54 9.77
C LEU A 337 -17.20 26.54 11.06
N ALA A 338 -17.00 27.53 11.94
CA ALA A 338 -17.80 27.70 13.15
C ALA A 338 -19.14 28.42 12.91
N GLY A 339 -19.32 29.10 11.77
CA GLY A 339 -20.50 29.90 11.43
C GLY A 339 -21.44 29.27 10.39
N ALA A 340 -21.01 28.21 9.70
CA ALA A 340 -21.79 27.53 8.66
C ALA A 340 -22.95 26.69 9.24
N GLY A 341 -24.01 27.37 9.66
CA GLY A 341 -25.31 26.74 9.95
C GLY A 341 -26.04 26.37 8.67
N SER A 342 -26.36 25.09 8.52
CA SER A 342 -27.14 24.48 7.42
C SER A 342 -26.48 24.44 6.02
N GLU A 343 -26.55 23.26 5.40
CA GLU A 343 -26.51 23.04 3.94
C GLU A 343 -25.30 23.57 3.13
N SER A 344 -24.12 22.98 3.35
CA SER A 344 -23.36 22.27 2.30
C SER A 344 -22.02 21.74 2.83
N THR A 345 -21.75 20.44 2.60
CA THR A 345 -20.44 19.78 2.73
C THR A 345 -19.55 20.19 3.93
N THR A 346 -19.84 19.67 5.12
CA THR A 346 -18.99 19.91 6.30
C THR A 346 -17.55 19.44 6.07
N VAL A 347 -16.58 20.35 6.19
CA VAL A 347 -15.14 20.03 6.11
C VAL A 347 -14.79 18.93 7.11
N SER A 348 -14.14 17.87 6.65
CA SER A 348 -13.72 16.76 7.51
C SER A 348 -12.43 16.10 7.05
N ILE A 349 -11.69 15.52 8.00
CA ILE A 349 -10.47 14.75 7.74
C ILE A 349 -10.71 13.25 7.91
N ALA A 350 -10.44 12.46 6.87
CA ALA A 350 -10.55 11.01 6.91
C ALA A 350 -9.28 10.39 7.50
N LEU A 351 -9.42 9.71 8.64
CA LEU A 351 -8.37 8.96 9.32
C LEU A 351 -8.53 7.46 9.05
N GLN A 352 -7.43 6.81 8.66
CA GLN A 352 -7.40 5.39 8.31
C GLN A 352 -6.36 4.64 9.15
N ALA A 353 -6.66 3.41 9.57
CA ALA A 353 -5.92 2.63 10.57
C ALA A 353 -4.49 2.25 10.16
N ASN A 354 -4.23 2.06 8.87
CA ASN A 354 -2.88 1.80 8.38
C ASN A 354 -2.00 3.05 8.46
N SER A 355 -2.58 4.25 8.29
CA SER A 355 -1.87 5.52 8.35
C SER A 355 -2.07 6.33 9.65
N THR A 356 -2.66 5.69 10.68
CA THR A 356 -2.87 6.28 12.02
C THR A 356 -2.21 5.40 13.09
N ARG A 357 -1.57 6.02 14.10
CA ARG A 357 -0.97 5.33 15.26
C ARG A 357 -1.13 6.19 16.51
N LEU A 358 -1.35 5.59 17.69
CA LEU A 358 -1.27 6.34 18.96
C LEU A 358 0.12 7.00 19.11
N ALA A 359 0.11 8.29 19.41
CA ALA A 359 1.29 9.05 19.80
C ALA A 359 1.51 8.95 21.31
N ARG A 360 2.72 9.27 21.76
CA ARG A 360 2.97 9.46 23.19
C ARG A 360 2.25 10.69 23.71
N TRP A 361 1.97 10.72 25.01
CA TRP A 361 1.26 11.82 25.66
C TRP A 361 2.02 13.15 25.54
N ASP A 362 3.35 13.12 25.50
CA ASP A 362 4.25 14.27 25.42
C ASP A 362 4.49 14.77 23.99
N THR A 363 4.14 13.98 22.96
CA THR A 363 4.37 14.37 21.56
C THR A 363 3.68 15.69 21.23
N LYS A 364 4.44 16.62 20.61
CA LYS A 364 3.95 17.93 20.19
C LYS A 364 2.88 17.78 19.09
N LEU A 365 1.77 18.51 19.20
CA LEU A 365 0.71 18.54 18.19
C LEU A 365 1.11 19.35 16.93
N GLY A 366 0.40 19.12 15.83
CA GLY A 366 0.64 19.73 14.52
C GLY A 366 1.69 18.97 13.68
N PHE A 367 2.20 19.61 12.63
CA PHE A 367 3.20 19.02 11.73
C PHE A 367 4.48 18.61 12.45
N GLN A 368 5.01 17.44 12.08
CA GLN A 368 6.26 16.92 12.63
C GLN A 368 7.42 17.21 11.69
N ARG A 369 8.58 17.59 12.26
CA ARG A 369 9.78 18.00 11.49
C ARG A 369 10.34 16.90 10.58
N SER A 370 10.26 15.65 11.02
CA SER A 370 10.63 14.49 10.22
C SER A 370 9.36 13.74 9.80
N PRO A 371 9.21 13.36 8.52
CA PRO A 371 8.23 12.35 8.14
C PRO A 371 8.66 11.02 8.75
N LEU A 372 8.06 10.65 9.88
CA LEU A 372 8.15 9.28 10.38
C LEU A 372 7.37 8.39 9.41
N ILE A 373 8.05 7.89 8.39
CA ILE A 373 7.56 6.72 7.65
C ILE A 373 7.76 5.53 8.58
N TRP A 374 6.84 5.34 9.53
CA TRP A 374 6.88 4.18 10.40
C TRP A 374 6.61 2.94 9.55
N THR A 375 7.59 2.05 9.50
CA THR A 375 7.43 0.73 8.89
C THR A 375 6.43 -0.07 9.72
N LYS A 376 5.33 -0.47 9.08
CA LYS A 376 4.40 -1.45 9.63
C LYS A 376 5.04 -2.84 9.51
N ARG A 377 4.76 -3.72 10.47
CA ARG A 377 4.91 -5.17 10.25
C ARG A 377 3.66 -5.69 9.55
N LEU A 378 3.77 -6.75 8.76
CA LEU A 378 2.65 -7.33 8.03
C LEU A 378 1.40 -7.57 8.91
N ARG A 379 1.54 -8.20 10.09
CA ARG A 379 0.45 -8.39 11.08
C ARG A 379 -0.26 -7.14 11.61
N SER A 380 0.31 -5.95 11.38
CA SER A 380 -0.26 -4.66 11.81
C SER A 380 -0.98 -3.91 10.69
N ILE A 381 -1.05 -4.53 9.50
CA ILE A 381 -1.84 -4.05 8.36
C ILE A 381 -3.28 -4.52 8.55
N VAL A 382 -4.19 -3.56 8.51
CA VAL A 382 -5.63 -3.80 8.54
C VAL A 382 -6.13 -3.86 7.09
N PRO A 383 -6.76 -4.97 6.64
CA PRO A 383 -7.43 -5.04 5.35
C PRO A 383 -8.41 -3.87 5.17
N GLU A 384 -8.35 -3.22 4.01
CA GLU A 384 -9.17 -2.03 3.67
C GLU A 384 -8.93 -0.80 4.58
N GLY A 385 -8.02 -0.88 5.56
CA GLY A 385 -7.68 0.21 6.51
C GLY A 385 -6.85 1.35 5.92
N GLY A 386 -7.02 1.65 4.63
CA GLY A 386 -6.31 2.69 3.90
C GLY A 386 -4.87 2.36 3.49
N LEU A 387 -4.12 3.40 3.12
CA LEU A 387 -2.72 3.29 2.70
C LEU A 387 -1.81 2.82 3.84
N VAL A 388 -0.85 1.95 3.51
CA VAL A 388 0.26 1.53 4.37
C VAL A 388 1.42 2.52 4.18
N PRO A 389 1.84 3.25 5.24
CA PRO A 389 2.87 4.29 5.11
C PRO A 389 4.21 3.75 4.62
N GLY A 390 4.69 2.65 5.22
CA GLY A 390 5.85 1.93 4.75
C GLY A 390 5.94 0.50 5.27
N LEU A 391 6.71 -0.34 4.58
CA LEU A 391 7.07 -1.72 4.92
C LEU A 391 8.56 -1.95 4.67
N ASP A 392 9.18 -2.86 5.42
CA ASP A 392 10.57 -3.30 5.25
C ASP A 392 10.57 -4.83 5.21
N VAL A 393 10.78 -5.39 4.02
CA VAL A 393 10.42 -6.78 3.70
C VAL A 393 11.46 -7.43 2.78
N VAL A 394 11.45 -8.76 2.74
CA VAL A 394 12.21 -9.57 1.78
C VAL A 394 11.26 -10.06 0.68
N VAL A 395 11.71 -10.02 -0.58
CA VAL A 395 11.02 -10.64 -1.71
C VAL A 395 11.14 -12.16 -1.60
N LEU A 396 10.05 -12.83 -1.22
CA LEU A 396 10.01 -14.28 -1.04
C LEU A 396 9.84 -14.99 -2.38
N ARG A 397 8.87 -14.53 -3.19
CA ARG A 397 8.57 -15.05 -4.52
C ARG A 397 8.27 -13.91 -5.47
N LYS A 398 8.65 -14.09 -6.73
CA LYS A 398 8.28 -13.23 -7.85
C LYS A 398 7.46 -14.05 -8.82
N TYR A 399 6.26 -13.59 -9.14
CA TYR A 399 5.36 -14.28 -10.06
C TYR A 399 5.48 -13.73 -11.49
N PRO A 400 5.07 -14.51 -12.50
CA PRO A 400 5.07 -14.06 -13.88
C PRO A 400 4.24 -12.79 -14.11
N VAL A 401 4.58 -12.04 -15.15
CA VAL A 401 3.76 -10.92 -15.63
C VAL A 401 2.46 -11.47 -16.22
N LEU A 402 1.37 -10.77 -15.92
CA LEU A 402 0.03 -11.00 -16.43
C LEU A 402 -0.49 -9.75 -17.11
N TYR A 403 -1.42 -9.93 -18.02
CA TYR A 403 -2.07 -8.86 -18.76
C TYR A 403 -3.55 -8.82 -18.37
N LEU A 404 -4.01 -7.67 -17.90
CA LEU A 404 -5.40 -7.42 -17.56
C LEU A 404 -6.03 -6.59 -18.67
N GLU A 405 -6.89 -7.20 -19.46
CA GLU A 405 -7.76 -6.48 -20.39
C GLU A 405 -9.05 -6.08 -19.71
N THR A 406 -9.47 -4.82 -19.87
CA THR A 406 -10.84 -4.39 -19.58
C THR A 406 -11.60 -4.31 -20.89
N LEU A 407 -12.73 -5.00 -21.00
CA LEU A 407 -13.55 -5.00 -22.22
C LEU A 407 -14.25 -3.64 -22.43
N GLU A 408 -14.88 -3.48 -23.59
CA GLU A 408 -15.62 -2.28 -23.99
C GLU A 408 -16.76 -1.91 -23.02
N ASP A 409 -17.28 -2.89 -22.27
CA ASP A 409 -18.29 -2.66 -21.21
C ASP A 409 -17.73 -1.91 -19.98
N GLY A 410 -16.41 -1.77 -19.85
CA GLY A 410 -15.71 -1.16 -18.72
C GLY A 410 -15.74 -1.97 -17.41
N VAL A 411 -16.42 -3.12 -17.39
CA VAL A 411 -16.73 -3.91 -16.19
C VAL A 411 -16.04 -5.27 -16.26
N THR A 412 -16.15 -5.97 -17.38
CA THR A 412 -15.58 -7.30 -17.58
C THR A 412 -14.07 -7.19 -17.74
N LYS A 413 -13.36 -8.03 -16.97
CA LYS A 413 -11.90 -8.00 -16.85
C LYS A 413 -11.32 -9.38 -17.10
N ILE A 414 -10.57 -9.51 -18.19
CA ILE A 414 -9.92 -10.77 -18.58
C ILE A 414 -8.45 -10.71 -18.15
N LYS A 415 -7.99 -11.73 -17.44
CA LYS A 415 -6.57 -11.92 -17.09
C LYS A 415 -5.96 -12.95 -18.05
N ARG A 416 -4.82 -12.61 -18.65
CA ARG A 416 -4.05 -13.47 -19.54
C ARG A 416 -2.60 -13.60 -19.09
N THR A 417 -2.05 -14.79 -19.25
CA THR A 417 -0.60 -15.02 -19.25
C THR A 417 0.05 -14.39 -20.47
N VAL A 418 1.38 -14.23 -20.46
CA VAL A 418 2.17 -13.75 -21.61
C VAL A 418 1.83 -14.50 -22.90
N LYS A 419 1.66 -15.83 -22.82
CA LYS A 419 1.35 -16.69 -23.98
C LYS A 419 -0.06 -16.49 -24.52
N GLU A 420 -1.04 -16.27 -23.64
CA GLU A 420 -2.42 -16.01 -24.02
C GLU A 420 -2.58 -14.59 -24.57
N GLU A 421 -1.87 -13.62 -24.01
CA GLU A 421 -1.90 -12.26 -24.54
C GLU A 421 -1.22 -12.16 -25.91
N SER A 422 -0.11 -12.87 -26.15
CA SER A 422 0.46 -12.99 -27.50
C SER A 422 -0.59 -13.47 -28.51
N ARG A 423 -1.28 -14.58 -28.21
CA ARG A 423 -2.34 -15.11 -29.07
C ARG A 423 -3.49 -14.12 -29.26
N ALA A 424 -3.88 -13.39 -28.22
CA ALA A 424 -4.94 -12.38 -28.30
C ALA A 424 -4.51 -11.17 -29.13
N VAL A 425 -3.23 -10.80 -29.11
CA VAL A 425 -2.64 -9.80 -30.02
C VAL A 425 -2.65 -10.32 -31.46
N ASP A 426 -2.16 -11.54 -31.69
CA ASP A 426 -2.09 -12.16 -33.02
C ASP A 426 -3.50 -12.26 -33.65
N ALA A 427 -4.48 -12.80 -32.91
CA ALA A 427 -5.88 -12.91 -33.37
C ALA A 427 -6.57 -11.56 -33.57
N HIS A 428 -6.24 -10.55 -32.76
CA HIS A 428 -6.75 -9.18 -32.95
C HIS A 428 -6.15 -8.52 -34.21
N GLN A 429 -4.85 -8.71 -34.46
CA GLN A 429 -4.19 -8.28 -35.69
C GLN A 429 -4.78 -8.98 -36.92
N GLU A 430 -5.02 -10.29 -36.85
CA GLU A 430 -5.66 -11.06 -37.92
C GLU A 430 -7.08 -10.54 -38.20
N LYS A 431 -7.90 -10.27 -37.16
CA LYS A 431 -9.24 -9.69 -37.31
C LYS A 431 -9.21 -8.29 -37.96
N ILE A 432 -8.24 -7.46 -37.59
CA ILE A 432 -8.03 -6.15 -38.24
C ILE A 432 -7.63 -6.34 -39.72
N GLN A 433 -6.73 -7.27 -40.00
CA GLN A 433 -6.26 -7.57 -41.36
C GLN A 433 -7.37 -8.13 -42.25
N GLN A 434 -8.22 -9.02 -41.73
CA GLN A 434 -9.40 -9.53 -42.44
C GLN A 434 -10.38 -8.38 -42.74
N ARG A 435 -10.72 -7.55 -41.74
CA ARG A 435 -11.61 -6.38 -41.94
C ARG A 435 -11.05 -5.39 -42.97
N TYR A 436 -9.73 -5.19 -43.01
CA TYR A 436 -9.07 -4.38 -44.03
C TYR A 436 -9.18 -5.01 -45.43
N GLN A 437 -8.97 -6.32 -45.57
CA GLN A 437 -9.13 -7.02 -46.86
C GLN A 437 -10.57 -7.01 -47.36
N ASP A 438 -11.55 -7.17 -46.49
CA ASP A 438 -12.96 -7.12 -46.84
C ASP A 438 -13.36 -5.72 -47.31
N MET A 439 -12.91 -4.66 -46.60
CA MET A 439 -13.10 -3.26 -47.03
C MET A 439 -12.46 -2.98 -48.39
N VAL A 440 -11.24 -3.46 -48.65
CA VAL A 440 -10.60 -3.30 -49.96
C VAL A 440 -11.44 -3.96 -51.06
N ARG A 441 -11.94 -5.19 -50.83
CA ARG A 441 -12.84 -5.88 -51.78
C ARG A 441 -14.18 -5.16 -51.97
N GLU A 442 -14.71 -4.51 -50.94
CA GLU A 442 -15.91 -3.68 -51.05
C GLU A 442 -15.66 -2.43 -51.92
N VAL A 443 -14.55 -1.71 -51.70
CA VAL A 443 -14.19 -0.52 -52.48
C VAL A 443 -13.84 -0.88 -53.93
N GLU A 444 -13.08 -1.96 -54.17
CA GLU A 444 -12.80 -2.45 -55.53
C GLU A 444 -14.09 -2.80 -56.29
N LYS A 445 -15.09 -3.37 -55.61
CA LYS A 445 -16.40 -3.68 -56.19
C LYS A 445 -17.25 -2.43 -56.42
N GLU A 446 -17.21 -1.46 -55.52
CA GLU A 446 -17.92 -0.18 -55.61
C GLU A 446 -17.40 0.67 -56.78
N PHE A 447 -16.07 0.68 -56.99
CA PHE A 447 -15.38 1.45 -58.03
C PHE A 447 -14.92 0.63 -59.23
N ALA A 448 -15.54 -0.53 -59.51
CA ALA A 448 -15.12 -1.46 -60.57
C ALA A 448 -15.09 -0.83 -61.99
N SER A 449 -15.88 0.22 -62.24
CA SER A 449 -15.88 0.99 -63.50
C SER A 449 -14.78 2.05 -63.60
N GLU A 450 -14.05 2.33 -62.52
CA GLU A 450 -12.94 3.30 -62.44
C GLU A 450 -11.56 2.62 -62.36
N MET A 451 -11.48 1.32 -62.69
CA MET A 451 -10.24 0.55 -62.83
C MET A 451 -9.64 0.71 -64.24
N ASP A 452 -8.31 0.77 -64.37
CA ASP A 452 -7.66 0.84 -65.69
C ASP A 452 -7.64 -0.52 -66.42
N VAL A 453 -7.27 -0.52 -67.70
CA VAL A 453 -7.23 -1.75 -68.55
C VAL A 453 -6.20 -2.78 -68.06
N GLU A 454 -5.28 -2.38 -67.18
CA GLU A 454 -4.29 -3.23 -66.53
C GLU A 454 -4.74 -3.68 -65.11
N GLY A 455 -5.97 -3.34 -64.70
CA GLY A 455 -6.57 -3.72 -63.43
C GLY A 455 -6.11 -2.89 -62.22
N ARG A 456 -5.46 -1.74 -62.43
CA ARG A 456 -4.99 -0.89 -61.33
C ARG A 456 -6.08 0.09 -60.86
N PRO A 457 -6.18 0.35 -59.54
CA PRO A 457 -7.11 1.34 -59.00
C PRO A 457 -6.66 2.77 -59.33
N SER A 458 -7.60 3.59 -59.81
CA SER A 458 -7.44 5.04 -60.00
C SER A 458 -7.03 5.75 -58.71
N SER A 459 -6.37 6.92 -58.81
CA SER A 459 -5.93 7.72 -57.65
C SER A 459 -7.04 7.99 -56.64
N ARG A 460 -8.28 8.18 -57.12
CA ARG A 460 -9.47 8.39 -56.28
C ARG A 460 -9.85 7.16 -55.45
N VAL A 461 -9.71 5.97 -56.04
CA VAL A 461 -9.95 4.69 -55.37
C VAL A 461 -8.86 4.44 -54.32
N GLN A 462 -7.61 4.82 -54.60
CA GLN A 462 -6.51 4.75 -53.64
C GLN A 462 -6.72 5.70 -52.44
N GLU A 463 -7.22 6.92 -52.68
CA GLU A 463 -7.61 7.86 -51.61
C GLU A 463 -8.76 7.33 -50.75
N GLU A 464 -9.80 6.74 -51.36
CA GLU A 464 -10.93 6.13 -50.65
C GLU A 464 -10.49 4.95 -49.76
N ILE A 465 -9.66 4.04 -50.30
CA ILE A 465 -9.04 2.94 -49.53
C ILE A 465 -8.21 3.52 -48.36
N MET A 466 -7.43 4.57 -48.59
CA MET A 466 -6.59 5.18 -47.56
C MET A 466 -7.41 5.85 -46.45
N MET A 467 -8.56 6.43 -46.77
CA MET A 467 -9.49 7.03 -45.83
C MET A 467 -10.21 5.96 -44.99
N ARG A 468 -10.89 4.99 -45.62
CA ARG A 468 -11.56 3.89 -44.90
C ARG A 468 -10.57 3.04 -44.09
N ALA A 469 -9.31 2.94 -44.50
CA ALA A 469 -8.26 2.30 -43.73
C ALA A 469 -7.91 3.03 -42.41
N GLN A 470 -7.92 4.37 -42.42
CA GLN A 470 -7.75 5.17 -41.20
C GLN A 470 -8.96 4.99 -40.28
N ASP A 471 -10.17 4.95 -40.84
CA ASP A 471 -11.39 4.68 -40.07
C ASP A 471 -11.33 3.29 -39.41
N ILE A 472 -10.93 2.23 -40.14
CA ILE A 472 -10.74 0.89 -39.54
C ILE A 472 -9.71 0.92 -38.40
N GLN A 473 -8.57 1.62 -38.57
CA GLN A 473 -7.57 1.78 -37.51
C GLN A 473 -8.06 2.57 -36.30
N THR A 474 -9.11 3.39 -36.45
CA THR A 474 -9.67 4.22 -35.38
C THR A 474 -10.88 3.55 -34.72
N GLU A 475 -11.72 2.85 -35.49
CA GLU A 475 -12.85 2.05 -35.01
C GLU A 475 -12.42 0.75 -34.33
N THR A 476 -11.32 0.12 -34.77
CA THR A 476 -10.75 -1.04 -34.07
C THR A 476 -10.00 -0.55 -32.83
N ALA A 477 -10.79 -0.13 -31.84
CA ALA A 477 -10.33 0.46 -30.60
C ALA A 477 -9.18 -0.36 -29.99
N THR A 478 -8.09 0.33 -29.67
CA THR A 478 -6.91 -0.31 -29.08
C THR A 478 -7.30 -0.99 -27.77
N ARG A 479 -7.20 -2.33 -27.73
CA ARG A 479 -7.50 -3.17 -26.57
C ARG A 479 -6.95 -2.56 -25.28
N ASN A 480 -7.79 -2.36 -24.27
CA ASN A 480 -7.40 -1.74 -23.00
C ASN A 480 -6.70 -2.74 -22.08
N VAL A 481 -5.45 -3.06 -22.41
CA VAL A 481 -4.62 -4.06 -21.74
C VAL A 481 -3.57 -3.40 -20.85
N VAL A 482 -3.53 -3.78 -19.58
CA VAL A 482 -2.54 -3.30 -18.59
C VAL A 482 -1.72 -4.47 -18.06
N PRO A 483 -0.37 -4.44 -18.18
CA PRO A 483 0.48 -5.43 -17.53
C PRO A 483 0.48 -5.22 -16.01
N LEU A 484 0.45 -6.34 -15.28
CA LEU A 484 0.60 -6.40 -13.83
C LEU A 484 1.49 -7.57 -13.45
N PHE A 485 2.22 -7.45 -12.34
CA PHE A 485 2.97 -8.56 -11.76
C PHE A 485 2.78 -8.57 -10.25
N ASN A 486 3.08 -9.71 -9.63
CA ASN A 486 2.93 -9.87 -8.19
C ASN A 486 4.25 -10.35 -7.57
N ILE A 487 4.54 -9.85 -6.37
CA ILE A 487 5.59 -10.40 -5.51
C ILE A 487 4.98 -10.85 -4.18
N ARG A 488 5.43 -12.00 -3.67
CA ARG A 488 5.19 -12.39 -2.28
C ARG A 488 6.32 -11.87 -1.41
N VAL A 489 5.99 -11.30 -0.27
CA VAL A 489 6.97 -10.71 0.65
C VAL A 489 6.72 -11.14 2.10
N GLY A 490 7.78 -11.17 2.91
CA GLY A 490 7.75 -11.40 4.36
C GLY A 490 8.51 -10.30 5.10
N ASN A 491 8.26 -10.09 6.40
CA ASN A 491 8.97 -9.07 7.18
C ASN A 491 10.50 -9.30 7.12
N TYR A 492 11.27 -8.22 6.97
CA TYR A 492 12.71 -8.26 7.29
C TYR A 492 12.87 -8.09 8.80
N ARG A 493 13.48 -9.06 9.47
CA ARG A 493 13.76 -9.00 10.91
C ARG A 493 14.87 -7.98 11.19
N HIS A 494 14.78 -7.31 12.31
CA HIS A 494 15.86 -6.47 12.85
C HIS A 494 16.25 -7.10 14.18
N GLY A 495 17.55 -7.11 14.51
CA GLY A 495 18.06 -7.75 15.72
C GLY A 495 17.24 -7.43 16.98
N ASP A 496 17.11 -8.42 17.86
CA ASP A 496 16.29 -8.43 19.08
C ASP A 496 14.76 -8.53 18.92
N SER A 497 14.21 -8.72 17.71
CA SER A 497 12.78 -9.06 17.55
C SER A 497 12.49 -10.53 17.87
N CYS A 498 11.58 -10.80 18.82
CA CYS A 498 11.16 -12.17 19.17
C CYS A 498 10.43 -12.90 18.03
N ASP A 499 10.50 -14.24 18.03
CA ASP A 499 9.97 -15.04 16.93
C ASP A 499 8.44 -14.95 16.74
N ASP A 500 7.70 -14.82 17.85
CA ASP A 500 6.24 -14.65 17.88
C ASP A 500 5.75 -13.42 17.09
N ASP A 501 6.64 -12.48 16.78
CA ASP A 501 6.26 -11.18 16.23
C ASP A 501 5.92 -11.18 14.73
N ASP A 502 6.23 -12.27 14.03
CA ASP A 502 5.97 -12.49 12.60
C ASP A 502 4.89 -13.55 12.30
N MET A 503 4.36 -14.20 13.34
CA MET A 503 3.32 -15.23 13.22
C MET A 503 1.90 -14.65 13.25
N ASP A 504 0.97 -15.32 12.57
CA ASP A 504 -0.48 -15.09 12.69
C ASP A 504 -1.07 -15.74 13.95
N GLU A 505 -2.39 -15.61 14.14
CA GLU A 505 -3.10 -16.20 15.29
C GLU A 505 -3.05 -17.75 15.33
N ASN A 506 -2.62 -18.40 14.23
CA ASN A 506 -2.49 -19.85 14.08
C ASN A 506 -1.02 -20.32 14.10
N GLY A 507 -0.05 -19.43 14.37
CA GLY A 507 1.39 -19.76 14.39
C GLY A 507 2.05 -19.86 13.00
N ARG A 508 1.42 -19.33 11.94
CA ARG A 508 1.96 -19.33 10.57
C ARG A 508 2.70 -18.01 10.29
N VAL A 509 3.86 -18.07 9.63
CA VAL A 509 4.60 -16.86 9.23
C VAL A 509 3.74 -16.02 8.29
N GLN A 510 3.53 -14.75 8.62
CA GLN A 510 2.66 -13.90 7.83
C GLN A 510 3.37 -13.29 6.62
N GLU A 511 2.79 -13.53 5.45
CA GLU A 511 3.25 -13.03 4.16
C GLU A 511 2.26 -11.99 3.59
N ALA A 512 2.71 -11.22 2.59
CA ALA A 512 1.85 -10.35 1.79
C ALA A 512 2.09 -10.57 0.30
N LEU A 513 1.02 -10.47 -0.50
CA LEU A 513 1.05 -10.46 -1.95
C LEU A 513 0.89 -9.00 -2.41
N ILE A 514 1.90 -8.46 -3.09
CA ILE A 514 1.91 -7.08 -3.59
C ILE A 514 1.70 -7.11 -5.10
N THR A 515 0.55 -6.65 -5.57
CA THR A 515 0.28 -6.42 -7.00
C THR A 515 0.86 -5.09 -7.43
N PHE A 516 1.76 -5.09 -8.41
CA PHE A 516 2.18 -3.90 -9.13
C PHE A 516 1.47 -3.80 -10.47
N TRP A 517 1.16 -2.57 -10.86
CA TRP A 517 0.66 -2.21 -12.17
C TRP A 517 1.82 -1.58 -12.94
N HIS A 518 1.98 -1.92 -14.22
CA HIS A 518 3.14 -1.54 -15.04
C HIS A 518 4.45 -2.21 -14.58
N ASP A 519 5.51 -2.04 -15.38
CA ASP A 519 6.76 -2.81 -15.30
C ASP A 519 7.87 -2.11 -14.49
N ASP A 520 7.63 -0.87 -14.01
CA ASP A 520 8.61 0.02 -13.36
C ASP A 520 9.38 -0.60 -12.18
N HIS A 521 8.80 -1.62 -11.55
CA HIS A 521 9.34 -2.32 -10.39
C HIS A 521 9.67 -3.80 -10.66
N SER A 522 9.65 -4.26 -11.91
CA SER A 522 9.89 -5.67 -12.25
C SER A 522 11.36 -6.09 -12.16
N HIS A 523 12.29 -5.15 -11.97
CA HIS A 523 13.72 -5.45 -11.83
C HIS A 523 14.08 -6.14 -10.51
N TYR A 524 13.28 -6.01 -9.45
CA TYR A 524 13.53 -6.67 -8.16
C TYR A 524 13.51 -8.19 -8.29
N GLN A 525 14.35 -8.87 -7.52
CA GLN A 525 14.54 -10.32 -7.56
C GLN A 525 14.20 -10.96 -6.21
N GLU A 526 13.97 -12.27 -6.23
CA GLU A 526 13.79 -13.05 -5.00
C GLU A 526 15.04 -12.95 -4.10
N GLY A 527 14.85 -13.03 -2.78
CA GLY A 527 15.92 -12.92 -1.78
C GLY A 527 16.44 -11.50 -1.50
N HIS A 528 15.96 -10.48 -2.24
CA HIS A 528 16.37 -9.10 -2.01
C HIS A 528 15.48 -8.43 -0.97
N ARG A 529 16.07 -7.54 -0.15
CA ARG A 529 15.33 -6.73 0.82
C ARG A 529 14.94 -5.40 0.19
N VAL A 530 13.66 -5.06 0.34
CA VAL A 530 13.06 -3.84 -0.20
C VAL A 530 12.25 -3.12 0.85
N ARG A 531 12.38 -1.79 0.86
CA ARG A 531 11.54 -0.88 1.63
C ARG A 531 10.52 -0.24 0.71
N LEU A 532 9.24 -0.54 0.93
CA LEU A 532 8.13 -0.02 0.14
C LEU A 532 7.41 1.08 0.91
N THR A 533 6.84 2.06 0.22
CA THR A 533 5.94 3.07 0.82
C THR A 533 4.67 3.23 0.00
N ALA A 534 3.60 3.76 0.60
CA ALA A 534 2.35 4.09 -0.09
C ALA A 534 1.60 2.94 -0.79
N LEU A 535 1.68 1.73 -0.22
CA LEU A 535 0.90 0.59 -0.70
C LEU A 535 -0.56 0.71 -0.27
N MET A 536 -1.49 0.31 -1.13
CA MET A 536 -2.91 0.21 -0.80
C MET A 536 -3.21 -1.17 -0.22
N SER A 537 -3.84 -1.22 0.95
CA SER A 537 -4.40 -2.47 1.48
C SER A 537 -5.73 -2.79 0.80
N LYS A 538 -5.85 -4.01 0.29
CA LYS A 538 -7.07 -4.55 -0.33
C LYS A 538 -7.80 -5.49 0.63
N LYS A 539 -9.05 -5.79 0.30
CA LYS A 539 -9.77 -6.93 0.87
C LYS A 539 -9.06 -8.24 0.51
N LEU A 540 -9.12 -9.23 1.41
CA LEU A 540 -8.66 -10.59 1.13
C LEU A 540 -9.45 -11.17 -0.07
N SER A 541 -8.74 -11.77 -1.02
CA SER A 541 -9.31 -12.34 -2.24
C SER A 541 -9.04 -13.84 -2.31
N ARG A 542 -10.08 -14.62 -2.60
CA ARG A 542 -9.99 -16.07 -2.85
C ARG A 542 -9.47 -16.41 -4.24
N GLU A 543 -9.45 -15.45 -5.16
CA GLU A 543 -9.21 -15.62 -6.60
C GLU A 543 -7.87 -16.30 -6.95
N TYR A 544 -6.93 -16.35 -6.00
CA TYR A 544 -5.57 -16.82 -6.22
C TYR A 544 -5.17 -18.04 -5.37
N GLY A 545 -6.01 -18.48 -4.42
CA GLY A 545 -5.62 -19.46 -3.39
C GLY A 545 -4.70 -18.90 -2.29
N PHE A 546 -4.52 -17.57 -2.24
CA PHE A 546 -3.74 -16.83 -1.23
C PHE A 546 -4.66 -16.34 -0.09
N GLU A 547 -5.57 -17.19 0.39
CA GLU A 547 -6.65 -16.77 1.31
C GLU A 547 -6.13 -16.21 2.65
N ASP A 548 -4.97 -16.71 3.12
CA ASP A 548 -4.33 -16.31 4.38
C ASP A 548 -3.29 -15.18 4.22
N VAL A 549 -3.04 -14.72 2.99
CA VAL A 549 -1.94 -13.78 2.67
C VAL A 549 -2.46 -12.37 2.46
N ILE A 550 -1.82 -11.39 3.11
CA ILE A 550 -2.26 -9.98 3.09
C ILE A 550 -2.18 -9.43 1.67
N GLN A 551 -3.31 -8.94 1.15
CA GLN A 551 -3.41 -8.39 -0.20
C GLN A 551 -3.07 -6.90 -0.22
N LEU A 552 -2.01 -6.55 -0.95
CA LEU A 552 -1.52 -5.18 -1.12
C LEU A 552 -1.43 -4.83 -2.61
N ALA A 553 -1.43 -3.54 -2.93
CA ALA A 553 -1.13 -3.08 -4.28
C ALA A 553 -0.29 -1.79 -4.30
N GLY A 554 0.54 -1.70 -5.33
CA GLY A 554 1.18 -0.46 -5.72
C GLY A 554 0.15 0.62 -6.12
N THR A 555 0.54 1.86 -5.90
CA THR A 555 -0.20 3.07 -6.25
C THR A 555 0.73 4.03 -7.01
N ARG A 556 0.21 5.08 -7.63
CA ARG A 556 1.03 6.15 -8.26
C ARG A 556 1.97 6.88 -7.28
N MET A 557 1.80 6.69 -5.97
CA MET A 557 2.68 7.23 -4.92
C MET A 557 3.65 6.20 -4.36
N THR A 558 3.59 4.94 -4.84
CA THR A 558 4.45 3.87 -4.33
C THR A 558 5.90 4.15 -4.69
N THR A 559 6.74 4.08 -3.67
CA THR A 559 8.19 4.06 -3.86
C THR A 559 8.71 2.74 -3.34
N VAL A 560 9.65 2.15 -4.07
CA VAL A 560 10.39 0.97 -3.65
C VAL A 560 11.86 1.36 -3.62
N LYS A 561 12.53 1.02 -2.52
CA LYS A 561 13.96 1.23 -2.33
C LYS A 561 14.60 -0.08 -1.91
N GLU A 562 15.59 -0.52 -2.66
CA GLU A 562 16.42 -1.65 -2.25
C GLU A 562 17.27 -1.29 -1.01
N MET A 563 17.43 -2.26 -0.11
CA MET A 563 18.09 -2.10 1.17
C MET A 563 19.10 -3.24 1.37
N PRO A 564 20.25 -3.00 2.02
CA PRO A 564 21.22 -4.06 2.26
C PRO A 564 20.65 -5.18 3.14
N THR A 565 21.05 -6.41 2.83
CA THR A 565 20.76 -7.63 3.57
C THR A 565 21.98 -8.07 4.37
N GLU A 566 21.75 -8.53 5.60
CA GLU A 566 22.75 -9.25 6.39
C GLU A 566 22.49 -10.75 6.24
N PRO A 567 23.50 -11.59 5.94
CA PRO A 567 23.30 -13.02 5.72
C PRO A 567 22.61 -13.74 6.89
N ASP A 568 23.06 -13.48 8.13
CA ASP A 568 22.49 -14.11 9.33
C ASP A 568 21.03 -13.71 9.54
N THR A 569 20.74 -12.41 9.38
CA THR A 569 19.37 -11.87 9.46
C THR A 569 18.46 -12.44 8.36
N MET A 570 19.00 -12.73 7.17
CA MET A 570 18.26 -13.39 6.09
C MET A 570 17.88 -14.84 6.42
N LEU A 571 18.75 -15.60 7.12
CA LEU A 571 18.42 -16.97 7.58
C LEU A 571 17.23 -16.99 8.53
N LEU A 572 17.09 -15.94 9.35
CA LEU A 572 15.97 -15.74 10.28
C LEU A 572 14.65 -15.39 9.57
N THR A 573 14.65 -15.04 8.29
CA THR A 573 13.43 -14.79 7.51
C THR A 573 12.85 -16.06 6.90
N SER A 574 11.61 -16.01 6.42
CA SER A 574 10.99 -17.09 5.65
C SER A 574 11.54 -17.26 4.22
N TYR A 575 12.51 -16.44 3.78
CA TYR A 575 13.07 -16.59 2.44
C TYR A 575 13.85 -17.90 2.30
N ARG A 576 13.41 -18.75 1.36
CA ARG A 576 14.13 -19.93 0.90
C ARG A 576 14.23 -19.88 -0.63
N PRO A 577 15.42 -20.01 -1.23
CA PRO A 577 15.58 -20.11 -2.68
C PRO A 577 14.69 -21.20 -3.29
N ARG A 578 14.36 -21.09 -4.57
CA ARG A 578 13.57 -22.11 -5.28
C ARG A 578 14.39 -23.37 -5.53
N THR A 579 13.74 -24.51 -5.36
CA THR A 579 14.24 -25.85 -5.66
C THR A 579 13.09 -26.67 -6.26
N VAL A 580 13.42 -27.70 -7.05
CA VAL A 580 12.39 -28.69 -7.41
C VAL A 580 12.08 -29.51 -6.16
N THR A 581 10.80 -29.70 -5.87
CA THR A 581 10.30 -30.53 -4.77
C THR A 581 10.07 -31.95 -5.29
N PRO A 582 10.65 -32.99 -4.68
CA PRO A 582 10.35 -34.38 -5.04
C PRO A 582 8.89 -34.75 -4.71
N CYS A 583 8.25 -35.59 -5.52
CA CYS A 583 6.87 -36.04 -5.32
C CYS A 583 6.68 -36.71 -3.95
N ALA A 584 7.68 -37.46 -3.48
CA ALA A 584 7.68 -38.09 -2.15
C ALA A 584 7.64 -37.09 -0.98
N GLU A 585 8.10 -35.86 -1.17
CA GLU A 585 8.13 -34.82 -0.12
C GLU A 585 6.87 -33.94 -0.08
N VAL A 586 6.09 -33.90 -1.17
CA VAL A 586 4.91 -33.01 -1.31
C VAL A 586 3.91 -33.19 -0.16
N GLY A 587 3.60 -34.44 0.22
CA GLY A 587 2.67 -34.74 1.31
C GLY A 587 3.17 -34.37 2.72
N SER A 588 4.44 -33.96 2.88
CA SER A 588 4.99 -33.44 4.14
C SER A 588 4.84 -31.93 4.31
N LEU A 589 4.44 -31.22 3.25
CA LEU A 589 4.28 -29.77 3.24
C LEU A 589 2.95 -29.34 3.88
N PHE A 590 2.86 -28.08 4.27
CA PHE A 590 1.60 -27.50 4.72
C PHE A 590 0.64 -27.29 3.53
N PRO A 591 -0.68 -27.53 3.69
CA PRO A 591 -1.68 -27.18 2.66
C PRO A 591 -1.57 -25.71 2.21
N GLY A 592 -1.51 -25.49 0.91
CA GLY A 592 -1.26 -24.18 0.30
C GLY A 592 0.21 -23.85 0.03
N ALA A 593 1.16 -24.70 0.44
CA ALA A 593 2.58 -24.55 0.10
C ALA A 593 2.79 -24.53 -1.42
N GLU A 594 3.65 -23.63 -1.88
CA GLU A 594 4.04 -23.53 -3.30
C GLU A 594 5.25 -24.39 -3.61
N VAL A 595 5.12 -25.20 -4.66
CA VAL A 595 6.13 -26.14 -5.14
C VAL A 595 6.45 -25.90 -6.62
N ASP A 596 7.70 -26.11 -6.96
CA ASP A 596 8.17 -26.23 -8.35
C ASP A 596 8.51 -27.73 -8.57
N LEU A 597 8.02 -28.34 -9.65
CA LEU A 597 8.02 -29.80 -9.88
C LEU A 597 8.63 -30.15 -11.25
N ALA A 598 9.32 -31.28 -11.34
CA ALA A 598 9.76 -31.92 -12.58
C ALA A 598 9.08 -33.28 -12.71
N LEU A 599 8.29 -33.49 -13.76
CA LEU A 599 7.27 -34.54 -13.80
C LEU A 599 7.20 -35.27 -15.14
N VAL A 600 6.89 -36.56 -15.10
CA VAL A 600 6.39 -37.36 -16.23
C VAL A 600 4.88 -37.51 -16.07
N ILE A 601 4.10 -37.22 -17.11
CA ILE A 601 2.67 -37.52 -17.14
C ILE A 601 2.49 -39.01 -17.43
N LEU A 602 1.91 -39.76 -16.50
CA LEU A 602 1.68 -41.19 -16.65
C LEU A 602 0.31 -41.49 -17.27
N ALA A 603 -0.73 -40.82 -16.78
CA ALA A 603 -2.10 -40.97 -17.27
C ALA A 603 -2.81 -39.61 -17.34
N VAL A 604 -3.54 -39.40 -18.43
CA VAL A 604 -4.38 -38.23 -18.67
C VAL A 604 -5.57 -38.66 -19.53
N ASP A 605 -6.73 -38.08 -19.30
CA ASP A 605 -7.99 -38.54 -19.86
C ASP A 605 -8.91 -37.35 -20.19
N GLU A 606 -9.27 -37.18 -21.46
CA GLU A 606 -10.16 -36.10 -21.93
C GLU A 606 -11.54 -36.15 -21.27
N SER A 607 -11.99 -37.32 -20.82
CA SER A 607 -13.26 -37.46 -20.09
C SER A 607 -13.21 -37.02 -18.62
N THR A 608 -12.02 -36.69 -18.10
CA THR A 608 -11.85 -36.11 -16.74
C THR A 608 -11.87 -34.58 -16.72
N ILE A 609 -12.21 -33.91 -17.83
CA ILE A 609 -12.41 -32.45 -17.83
C ILE A 609 -13.73 -32.12 -17.12
N HIS A 610 -13.64 -31.69 -15.86
CA HIS A 610 -14.80 -31.25 -15.07
C HIS A 610 -14.63 -29.79 -14.63
N SER A 611 -15.66 -28.96 -14.81
CA SER A 611 -15.71 -27.55 -14.34
C SER A 611 -14.43 -26.74 -14.68
N ASN A 612 -14.02 -26.78 -15.96
CA ASN A 612 -12.82 -26.13 -16.49
C ASN A 612 -11.48 -26.60 -15.85
N LYS A 613 -11.41 -27.84 -15.34
CA LYS A 613 -10.19 -28.45 -14.79
C LYS A 613 -9.90 -29.77 -15.47
N ALA A 614 -8.64 -30.01 -15.82
CA ALA A 614 -8.13 -31.30 -16.23
C ALA A 614 -7.46 -32.00 -15.04
N TYR A 615 -7.75 -33.27 -14.84
CA TYR A 615 -7.09 -34.10 -13.82
C TYR A 615 -6.15 -35.09 -14.51
N PHE A 616 -4.92 -35.20 -14.03
CA PHE A 616 -3.94 -36.14 -14.57
C PHE A 616 -2.98 -36.64 -13.49
N VAL A 617 -2.47 -37.85 -13.68
CA VAL A 617 -1.56 -38.50 -12.73
C VAL A 617 -0.13 -38.39 -13.25
N VAL A 618 0.76 -37.99 -12.36
CA VAL A 618 2.18 -37.71 -12.64
C VAL A 618 3.09 -38.44 -11.68
N THR A 619 4.37 -38.51 -12.03
CA THR A 619 5.45 -38.95 -11.13
C THR A 619 6.76 -38.21 -11.45
N ASP A 620 7.76 -38.36 -10.58
CA ASP A 620 9.13 -37.85 -10.75
C ASP A 620 10.17 -39.00 -10.61
N GLU A 621 11.44 -38.68 -10.36
CA GLU A 621 12.47 -39.69 -10.06
C GLU A 621 12.19 -40.58 -8.85
N THR A 622 11.33 -40.16 -7.90
CA THR A 622 10.99 -40.94 -6.70
C THR A 622 9.93 -42.02 -6.94
N ARG A 623 9.36 -42.09 -8.15
CA ARG A 623 8.24 -42.97 -8.54
C ARG A 623 6.97 -42.79 -7.69
N ARG A 624 6.88 -41.75 -6.86
CA ARG A 624 5.65 -41.43 -6.11
C ARG A 624 4.64 -40.80 -7.06
N LEU A 625 3.41 -41.28 -7.00
CA LEU A 625 2.29 -40.75 -7.79
C LEU A 625 1.70 -39.49 -7.12
N LEU A 626 1.44 -38.47 -7.91
CA LEU A 626 0.63 -37.30 -7.52
C LEU A 626 -0.58 -37.15 -8.45
N LEU A 627 -1.66 -36.60 -7.92
CA LEU A 627 -2.80 -36.15 -8.73
C LEU A 627 -2.69 -34.64 -8.97
N VAL A 628 -2.70 -34.21 -10.23
CA VAL A 628 -2.66 -32.79 -10.60
C VAL A 628 -4.06 -32.30 -11.00
N GLU A 629 -4.58 -31.35 -10.23
CA GLU A 629 -5.79 -30.56 -10.55
C GLU A 629 -5.37 -29.31 -11.33
N HIS A 630 -5.40 -29.37 -12.67
CA HIS A 630 -4.97 -28.25 -13.50
C HIS A 630 -6.15 -27.44 -14.03
N GLN A 631 -6.28 -26.19 -13.58
CA GLN A 631 -7.24 -25.24 -14.12
C GLN A 631 -6.88 -24.91 -15.57
N LEU A 632 -7.80 -25.19 -16.49
CA LEU A 632 -7.66 -24.85 -17.91
C LEU A 632 -7.99 -23.37 -18.16
N SER A 633 -7.47 -22.83 -19.26
CA SER A 633 -7.80 -21.46 -19.68
C SER A 633 -9.23 -21.40 -20.21
N LEU A 634 -9.99 -20.41 -19.75
CA LEU A 634 -11.35 -20.14 -20.22
C LEU A 634 -11.40 -19.90 -21.75
N LEU A 635 -10.33 -19.33 -22.33
CA LEU A 635 -10.23 -19.04 -23.76
C LEU A 635 -10.22 -20.32 -24.62
N LEU A 636 -9.77 -21.46 -24.08
CA LEU A 636 -9.84 -22.75 -24.80
C LEU A 636 -11.27 -23.28 -24.92
N ILE A 637 -12.21 -22.78 -24.09
CA ILE A 637 -13.62 -23.18 -24.13
C ILE A 637 -14.39 -22.34 -25.17
N GLU A 638 -14.06 -21.05 -25.31
CA GLU A 638 -14.74 -20.11 -26.20
C GLU A 638 -14.55 -20.45 -27.69
N ASP A 639 -13.38 -20.97 -28.08
CA ASP A 639 -13.11 -21.48 -29.45
C ASP A 639 -13.89 -22.77 -29.80
N GLY A 640 -14.75 -23.27 -28.90
CA GLY A 640 -15.48 -24.54 -29.04
C GLY A 640 -14.60 -25.80 -29.00
N ASN A 641 -13.29 -25.62 -28.93
CA ASN A 641 -12.29 -26.67 -29.13
C ASN A 641 -11.86 -27.27 -27.78
N ARG A 642 -12.62 -28.24 -27.27
CA ARG A 642 -12.36 -28.96 -26.00
C ARG A 642 -11.04 -29.76 -25.95
N ALA A 643 -10.17 -29.62 -26.94
CA ALA A 643 -8.88 -30.30 -26.99
C ALA A 643 -8.00 -29.94 -25.79
N LEU A 644 -7.41 -30.96 -25.15
CA LEU A 644 -6.45 -30.75 -24.07
C LEU A 644 -5.24 -29.94 -24.56
N PRO A 645 -4.67 -29.04 -23.74
CA PRO A 645 -3.37 -28.42 -23.98
C PRO A 645 -2.34 -29.43 -24.46
N SER A 646 -1.54 -29.09 -25.49
CA SER A 646 -0.62 -30.03 -26.15
C SER A 646 0.45 -30.67 -25.25
N PHE A 647 0.67 -30.13 -24.05
CA PHE A 647 1.54 -30.71 -23.02
C PHE A 647 0.88 -31.88 -22.26
N LEU A 648 -0.44 -31.98 -22.24
CA LEU A 648 -1.21 -33.04 -21.57
C LEU A 648 -1.32 -34.28 -22.45
N LYS A 649 -0.23 -35.03 -22.53
CA LYS A 649 -0.18 -36.37 -23.16
C LYS A 649 0.61 -37.31 -22.26
N ALA A 650 0.24 -38.59 -22.23
CA ALA A 650 1.04 -39.60 -21.54
C ALA A 650 2.49 -39.61 -22.07
N MET A 651 3.44 -39.88 -21.18
CA MET A 651 4.89 -39.81 -21.38
C MET A 651 5.48 -38.42 -21.68
N ASN A 652 4.67 -37.35 -21.74
CA ASN A 652 5.24 -36.00 -21.80
C ASN A 652 5.95 -35.67 -20.47
N ARG A 653 7.17 -35.16 -20.61
CA ARG A 653 7.99 -34.65 -19.50
C ARG A 653 7.76 -33.15 -19.39
N ILE A 654 7.40 -32.67 -18.21
CA ILE A 654 7.03 -31.28 -17.92
C ILE A 654 7.80 -30.72 -16.73
N LEU A 655 8.08 -29.42 -16.78
CA LEU A 655 8.39 -28.60 -15.62
C LEU A 655 7.15 -27.79 -15.26
N MET A 656 6.75 -27.80 -13.99
CA MET A 656 5.61 -27.07 -13.46
C MET A 656 6.04 -26.19 -12.28
N ALA A 657 6.02 -24.87 -12.43
CA ALA A 657 6.40 -23.91 -11.38
C ALA A 657 5.19 -23.22 -10.77
N ASN A 658 5.29 -22.81 -9.51
CA ASN A 658 4.22 -22.20 -8.71
C ASN A 658 2.95 -23.07 -8.66
N ALA A 659 3.10 -24.39 -8.58
CA ALA A 659 1.98 -25.28 -8.24
C ALA A 659 1.75 -25.26 -6.72
N ARG A 660 0.58 -25.70 -6.25
CA ARG A 660 0.24 -25.66 -4.82
C ARG A 660 -0.25 -27.00 -4.30
N PHE A 661 0.40 -27.51 -3.24
CA PHE A 661 -0.11 -28.67 -2.50
C PHE A 661 -1.48 -28.31 -1.88
N ARG A 662 -2.47 -29.19 -2.07
CA ARG A 662 -3.85 -28.94 -1.64
C ARG A 662 -4.23 -29.77 -0.43
N THR A 663 -4.15 -31.08 -0.56
CA THR A 663 -4.50 -32.08 0.47
C THR A 663 -4.00 -33.45 0.00
N ARG A 664 -3.99 -34.43 0.89
CA ARG A 664 -3.95 -35.85 0.52
C ARG A 664 -5.37 -36.38 0.35
N ASP A 665 -5.60 -37.21 -0.65
CA ASP A 665 -6.75 -38.11 -0.71
C ASP A 665 -6.37 -39.41 0.00
N HIS A 666 -7.04 -39.70 1.12
CA HIS A 666 -6.78 -40.90 1.93
C HIS A 666 -7.40 -42.18 1.38
N LYS A 667 -8.31 -42.11 0.39
CA LYS A 667 -8.88 -43.29 -0.27
C LYS A 667 -7.96 -43.77 -1.38
N LEU A 668 -7.46 -42.83 -2.18
CA LEU A 668 -6.57 -43.10 -3.32
C LEU A 668 -5.09 -43.16 -2.92
N ASP A 669 -4.75 -42.75 -1.69
CA ASP A 669 -3.39 -42.49 -1.18
C ASP A 669 -2.57 -41.58 -2.13
N LEU A 670 -3.16 -40.47 -2.55
CA LEU A 670 -2.52 -39.52 -3.46
C LEU A 670 -2.44 -38.12 -2.85
N ASP A 671 -1.26 -37.52 -2.93
CA ASP A 671 -1.10 -36.11 -2.64
C ASP A 671 -1.58 -35.29 -3.86
N ILE A 672 -2.50 -34.35 -3.63
CA ILE A 672 -3.13 -33.54 -4.67
C ILE A 672 -2.40 -32.20 -4.78
N VAL A 673 -1.97 -31.88 -6.01
CA VAL A 673 -1.36 -30.59 -6.36
C VAL A 673 -2.27 -29.85 -7.33
N SER A 674 -2.60 -28.60 -7.01
CA SER A 674 -3.41 -27.73 -7.87
C SER A 674 -2.57 -26.72 -8.65
N SER A 675 -2.95 -26.42 -9.89
CA SER A 675 -2.47 -25.23 -10.59
C SER A 675 -3.30 -24.00 -10.23
N THR A 676 -2.66 -22.84 -10.26
CA THR A 676 -3.31 -21.54 -10.19
C THR A 676 -3.35 -20.94 -11.60
N GLN A 677 -4.53 -20.52 -12.06
CA GLN A 677 -4.74 -19.98 -13.41
C GLN A 677 -3.84 -18.76 -13.72
N SER A 678 -3.42 -18.03 -12.69
CA SER A 678 -2.62 -16.81 -12.81
C SER A 678 -1.11 -17.00 -12.69
N TYR A 679 -0.60 -18.03 -12.00
CA TYR A 679 0.84 -18.08 -11.67
C TYR A 679 1.53 -19.39 -12.01
N THR A 680 0.79 -20.50 -12.17
CA THR A 680 1.41 -21.78 -12.47
C THR A 680 1.88 -21.82 -13.92
N GLN A 681 3.19 -22.00 -14.11
CA GLN A 681 3.80 -22.11 -15.44
C GLN A 681 4.07 -23.58 -15.74
N VAL A 682 3.71 -24.04 -16.95
CA VAL A 682 4.01 -25.39 -17.43
C VAL A 682 4.80 -25.32 -18.73
N THR A 683 5.92 -26.04 -18.79
CA THR A 683 6.79 -26.14 -19.99
C THR A 683 7.10 -27.61 -20.28
N THR A 684 7.04 -28.04 -21.54
CA THR A 684 7.44 -29.40 -21.94
C THR A 684 8.94 -29.49 -22.21
N ALA A 685 9.52 -30.67 -21.99
CA ALA A 685 10.91 -30.96 -22.35
C ALA A 685 11.18 -30.77 -23.86
N ALA A 686 10.22 -31.07 -24.73
CA ALA A 686 10.33 -30.85 -26.17
C ALA A 686 10.53 -29.35 -26.52
N SER A 687 9.87 -28.44 -25.81
CA SER A 687 10.05 -26.99 -25.98
C SER A 687 11.35 -26.45 -25.37
N LEU A 688 12.03 -27.23 -24.52
CA LEU A 688 13.36 -26.88 -23.99
C LEU A 688 14.49 -27.31 -24.93
N ASN A 689 14.31 -28.41 -25.66
CA ASN A 689 15.31 -28.92 -26.59
C ASN A 689 15.31 -28.23 -27.97
N SER A 690 14.20 -27.60 -28.37
CA SER A 690 14.05 -27.04 -29.73
C SER A 690 14.74 -25.69 -29.96
N GLY A 691 15.38 -25.11 -28.94
CA GLY A 691 16.14 -23.85 -29.06
C GLY A 691 15.32 -22.63 -29.50
N GLY A 692 13.99 -22.73 -29.50
CA GLY A 692 13.11 -21.66 -29.96
C GLY A 692 13.22 -20.43 -29.08
N ASN A 693 13.40 -19.26 -29.70
CA ASN A 693 13.38 -17.95 -29.03
C ASN A 693 11.99 -17.67 -28.42
N ILE A 694 11.72 -18.25 -27.25
CA ILE A 694 10.68 -17.78 -26.34
C ILE A 694 11.30 -16.63 -25.54
N SER A 695 10.84 -15.42 -25.82
CA SER A 695 11.29 -14.17 -25.20
C SER A 695 10.90 -14.11 -23.71
N GLY A 696 11.68 -14.79 -22.87
CA GLY A 696 11.50 -14.79 -21.41
C GLY A 696 12.26 -15.93 -20.75
N ALA A 697 13.50 -15.63 -20.30
CA ALA A 697 14.35 -16.41 -19.39
C ALA A 697 14.15 -17.95 -19.38
N GLY A 698 15.09 -18.67 -20.00
CA GLY A 698 15.17 -20.13 -19.86
C GLY A 698 15.19 -20.56 -18.38
N TRP A 699 14.59 -21.72 -18.10
CA TRP A 699 14.38 -22.22 -16.74
C TRP A 699 15.67 -22.19 -15.89
N PRO A 700 15.60 -21.85 -14.59
CA PRO A 700 16.78 -21.78 -13.74
C PRO A 700 17.54 -23.12 -13.65
N SER A 701 18.83 -23.05 -13.31
CA SER A 701 19.73 -24.21 -13.25
C SER A 701 19.23 -25.36 -12.37
N TYR A 702 18.57 -25.07 -11.24
CA TYR A 702 18.01 -26.09 -10.34
C TYR A 702 16.93 -26.95 -11.04
N ALA A 703 16.12 -26.35 -11.91
CA ALA A 703 15.05 -27.03 -12.63
C ALA A 703 15.61 -27.81 -13.82
N GLN A 704 16.57 -27.24 -14.55
CA GLN A 704 17.27 -27.94 -15.63
C GLN A 704 18.00 -29.19 -15.13
N ALA A 705 18.69 -29.10 -13.98
CA ALA A 705 19.38 -30.24 -13.38
C ALA A 705 18.42 -31.37 -12.99
N SER A 706 17.24 -31.02 -12.47
CA SER A 706 16.22 -32.00 -12.08
C SER A 706 15.56 -32.65 -13.28
N LEU A 707 15.26 -31.88 -14.35
CA LEU A 707 14.75 -32.45 -15.60
C LEU A 707 15.76 -33.40 -16.27
N ARG A 708 17.08 -33.15 -16.14
CA ARG A 708 18.11 -34.10 -16.62
C ARG A 708 18.05 -35.41 -15.86
N ARG A 709 18.07 -35.40 -14.53
CA ARG A 709 17.93 -36.63 -13.72
C ARG A 709 16.67 -37.41 -14.08
N LEU A 710 15.53 -36.72 -14.19
CA LEU A 710 14.27 -37.33 -14.62
C LEU A 710 14.36 -37.96 -16.02
N ASN A 711 15.04 -37.30 -16.96
CA ASN A 711 15.27 -37.85 -18.29
C ASN A 711 16.13 -39.12 -18.23
N ASP A 712 17.22 -39.10 -17.47
CA ASP A 712 18.17 -40.19 -17.36
C ASP A 712 17.48 -41.42 -16.74
N THR A 713 16.80 -41.25 -15.59
CA THR A 713 16.03 -42.31 -14.91
C THR A 713 15.02 -43.00 -15.84
N PHE A 714 14.18 -42.25 -16.54
CA PHE A 714 13.15 -42.85 -17.39
C PHE A 714 13.71 -43.42 -18.70
N ASN A 715 14.78 -42.84 -19.26
CA ASN A 715 15.47 -43.38 -20.44
C ASN A 715 16.20 -44.71 -20.13
N GLU A 716 16.74 -44.87 -18.92
CA GLU A 716 17.40 -46.11 -18.50
C GLU A 716 16.40 -47.26 -18.32
N THR A 717 15.23 -47.01 -17.73
CA THR A 717 14.15 -48.01 -17.65
C THR A 717 13.63 -48.48 -19.02
N GLU A 718 13.69 -47.64 -20.06
CA GLU A 718 13.32 -48.07 -21.42
C GLU A 718 14.37 -49.01 -22.04
N LYS A 719 15.65 -48.88 -21.66
CA LYS A 719 16.75 -49.76 -22.10
C LYS A 719 16.81 -51.06 -21.30
N ASN A 720 16.62 -51.00 -19.98
CA ASN A 720 16.74 -52.15 -19.07
C ASN A 720 15.53 -53.10 -19.09
N ARG A 721 14.73 -53.08 -20.17
CA ARG A 721 13.58 -53.99 -20.44
C ARG A 721 13.90 -55.49 -20.39
N GLN A 722 15.16 -55.89 -20.26
CA GLN A 722 15.60 -57.29 -20.37
C GLN A 722 16.16 -57.90 -19.07
N GLU A 723 16.35 -57.15 -17.98
CA GLU A 723 16.87 -57.70 -16.72
C GLU A 723 15.96 -57.34 -15.54
N GLY A 724 15.31 -58.35 -14.95
CA GLY A 724 14.34 -58.18 -13.88
C GLY A 724 14.99 -57.85 -12.53
N GLN A 725 15.20 -56.57 -12.26
CA GLN A 725 15.52 -56.05 -10.93
C GLN A 725 14.30 -55.36 -10.31
N GLY A 726 14.13 -55.50 -9.00
CA GLY A 726 12.86 -55.36 -8.28
C GLY A 726 12.35 -53.94 -8.01
N GLU A 727 12.45 -53.02 -8.97
CA GLU A 727 11.78 -51.72 -8.92
C GLU A 727 10.58 -51.68 -9.86
N GLU A 728 9.46 -51.10 -9.41
CA GLU A 728 8.21 -50.98 -10.18
C GLU A 728 8.44 -50.28 -11.54
N THR A 729 8.11 -50.97 -12.62
CA THR A 729 8.37 -50.51 -13.98
C THR A 729 7.50 -49.32 -14.37
N CYS A 730 7.96 -48.54 -15.36
CA CYS A 730 7.16 -47.43 -15.89
C CYS A 730 5.79 -47.89 -16.42
N PHE A 731 5.66 -49.14 -16.89
CA PHE A 731 4.39 -49.69 -17.36
C PHE A 731 3.42 -49.97 -16.20
N GLU A 732 3.90 -50.56 -15.10
CA GLU A 732 3.10 -50.79 -13.88
C GLU A 732 2.64 -49.47 -13.25
N LEU A 733 3.51 -48.46 -13.22
CA LEU A 733 3.14 -47.10 -12.81
C LEU A 733 2.05 -46.49 -13.70
N MET A 734 2.11 -46.68 -15.02
CA MET A 734 1.06 -46.23 -15.95
C MET A 734 -0.25 -46.97 -15.76
N ASP A 735 -0.24 -48.30 -15.53
CA ASP A 735 -1.46 -49.07 -15.29
C ASP A 735 -2.15 -48.64 -13.98
N ARG A 736 -1.37 -48.42 -12.90
CA ARG A 736 -1.89 -47.84 -11.64
C ARG A 736 -2.45 -46.43 -11.84
N ALA A 737 -1.73 -45.57 -12.55
CA ALA A 737 -2.17 -44.21 -12.86
C ALA A 737 -3.50 -44.19 -13.66
N ASN A 738 -3.66 -45.12 -14.61
CA ASN A 738 -4.90 -45.30 -15.36
C ASN A 738 -6.04 -45.88 -14.49
N ALA A 739 -5.75 -46.80 -13.57
CA ALA A 739 -6.74 -47.30 -12.62
C ALA A 739 -7.27 -46.19 -11.69
N ILE A 740 -6.37 -45.36 -11.15
CA ILE A 740 -6.68 -44.18 -10.34
C ILE A 740 -7.64 -43.22 -11.08
N LEU A 741 -7.34 -42.86 -12.34
CA LEU A 741 -8.22 -41.97 -13.10
C LEU A 741 -9.61 -42.59 -13.36
N ARG A 742 -9.70 -43.91 -13.56
CA ARG A 742 -11.00 -44.61 -13.70
C ARG A 742 -11.81 -44.57 -12.41
N GLU A 743 -11.17 -44.66 -11.25
CA GLU A 743 -11.83 -44.56 -9.94
C GLU A 743 -12.25 -43.12 -9.59
N LEU A 744 -11.53 -42.11 -10.07
CA LEU A 744 -11.90 -40.71 -9.92
C LEU A 744 -13.15 -40.31 -10.72
N ARG A 745 -13.33 -40.84 -11.94
CA ARG A 745 -14.42 -40.44 -12.87
C ARG A 745 -15.83 -40.36 -12.26
N PRO A 746 -16.31 -41.28 -11.40
CA PRO A 746 -17.66 -41.21 -10.83
C PRO A 746 -17.81 -40.19 -9.68
N SER A 747 -16.70 -39.62 -9.21
CA SER A 747 -16.64 -38.67 -8.10
C SER A 747 -16.36 -37.22 -8.53
N LEU A 748 -16.02 -37.02 -9.81
CA LEU A 748 -15.87 -35.74 -10.51
C LEU A 748 -17.20 -35.32 -11.15
#